data_AF-A0A961I3C1-F1
#
_entry.id   AF-A0A961I3C1-F1
#
_cell.length_a   1.000
_cell.length_b   1.000
_cell.length_c   1.000
_cell.angle_alpha   90.00
_cell.angle_beta   90.00
_cell.angle_gamma   90.00
#
_symmetry.space_group_name_H-M   'P 1'
#
loop_
_entity.id
_entity.type
_entity.pdbx_description
1 polymer ?
#
loop_
_entity_poly.entity_id
_entity_poly.type
_entity_poly.pdbx_seq_one_letter_code
_entity_poly.pdbx_strand_id
1 'polypeptide(L)'
;MAEKEASATHAPWQKEFFKNIENFKKYGVDEAEAREILTRFLKLSGTTPMPAVMESFRDEHALERVGVYTRKDPAIRDFMVQFLGPLLSNTVIEGKENIPEIISLMGKFPMVLISNHLSHMDAPAIYQMLYDEGGDARTLANNLVFIAGRLAFEPDFTRLGLYMIDTLLVCSRRDMSDNPGMADLMTRINMRSFRQSQSLQKEGKIIAIFPEGTRSRTGKLIKFVDTVYHYVANKVIIPIALSGTEEILPTNTFLFNAARCRLSIGKPVLVGKLPSKQLAELPDSVQRLNIPNNIPDKKQFVIDNLALLIGQNLHRHRHGSYRNLYQGDVTDLSANILIHRAPDPVEDILIIGNSPYGTSTAAILANKKVQIRIYIPDEERVNRFNESNLDEDHYPLFKLPPNIEFTADPGSTGKSTIIIQAVRPWELDQYYPQLKATIQQTSGPIINVVKGFTSSPHGLILDDLEKIYGFNPARFAVLAGANYPDQIMERKISGFEIAATNPDMVDHLARLFSTGYVFTRPANNRDDVRGVQLGGALKNIYALGIGLLDGYYEKNLGGNSDNSLFHVSNRIFRELTELGTALGGKPSTFEGLSGLTDLMLSCFGQDSHDRQYGHDFIYGIADPDHKSPGLMGIRHLPDLIQLDPEKYPVAASVHAVIVQQKDIERVMTEIVSRLRRF
;
A
#
# COMPACT_ATOMS: atom_id res chain seq x y z
N MET A 1 30.34 -51.04 22.65
CA MET A 1 30.13 -51.78 21.38
C MET A 1 28.72 -51.61 20.81
N ALA A 2 27.71 -51.14 21.56
CA ALA A 2 26.37 -50.82 21.04
C ALA A 2 26.27 -49.52 20.21
N GLU A 3 27.29 -48.64 20.26
CA GLU A 3 27.30 -47.36 19.50
C GLU A 3 27.85 -47.48 18.06
N LYS A 4 28.45 -48.61 17.69
CA LYS A 4 29.07 -48.77 16.35
C LYS A 4 28.19 -49.48 15.31
N GLU A 5 27.03 -50.01 15.69
CA GLU A 5 26.10 -50.67 14.74
C GLU A 5 24.91 -49.79 14.31
N ALA A 6 24.68 -48.63 14.94
CA ALA A 6 23.57 -47.74 14.57
C ALA A 6 23.91 -46.72 13.46
N SER A 7 25.18 -46.55 13.08
CA SER A 7 25.59 -45.45 12.17
C SER A 7 25.58 -45.82 10.67
N ALA A 8 25.13 -47.02 10.29
CA ALA A 8 25.28 -47.55 8.94
C ALA A 8 24.02 -47.53 8.05
N THR A 9 22.85 -47.08 8.53
CA THR A 9 21.56 -47.35 7.84
C THR A 9 20.67 -46.13 7.55
N HIS A 10 21.15 -44.89 7.74
CA HIS A 10 20.33 -43.69 7.50
C HIS A 10 20.62 -43.02 6.16
N ALA A 11 19.57 -42.77 5.39
CA ALA A 11 19.64 -42.01 4.14
C ALA A 11 20.19 -40.58 4.38
N PRO A 12 20.81 -39.93 3.39
CA PRO A 12 21.44 -38.61 3.57
C PRO A 12 20.53 -37.55 4.23
N TRP A 13 19.24 -37.53 3.88
CA TRP A 13 18.24 -36.62 4.47
C TRP A 13 17.92 -36.94 5.94
N GLN A 14 17.95 -38.21 6.35
CA GLN A 14 17.74 -38.61 7.75
C GLN A 14 18.93 -38.15 8.62
N LYS A 15 20.14 -38.23 8.08
CA LYS A 15 21.34 -37.70 8.73
C LYS A 15 21.24 -36.18 8.91
N GLU A 16 20.71 -35.46 7.91
CA GLU A 16 20.42 -34.03 8.05
C GLU A 16 19.35 -33.77 9.11
N PHE A 17 18.23 -34.50 9.08
CA PHE A 17 17.15 -34.37 10.04
C PHE A 17 17.60 -34.58 11.49
N PHE A 18 18.45 -35.57 11.79
CA PHE A 18 18.93 -35.80 13.15
C PHE A 18 19.95 -34.76 13.65
N LYS A 19 20.46 -33.87 12.79
CA LYS A 19 21.20 -32.67 13.27
C LYS A 19 20.30 -31.72 14.07
N ASN A 20 18.97 -31.88 14.00
CA ASN A 20 18.04 -31.16 14.86
C ASN A 20 18.25 -31.43 16.35
N ILE A 21 18.91 -32.52 16.75
CA ILE A 21 19.27 -32.77 18.14
C ILE A 21 20.04 -31.56 18.72
N GLU A 22 21.01 -31.03 17.97
CA GLU A 22 21.78 -29.86 18.39
C GLU A 22 20.94 -28.58 18.43
N ASN A 23 19.93 -28.45 17.56
CA ASN A 23 19.01 -27.32 17.59
C ASN A 23 18.08 -27.40 18.82
N PHE A 24 17.47 -28.56 19.08
CA PHE A 24 16.63 -28.77 20.26
C PHE A 24 17.41 -28.58 21.56
N LYS A 25 18.69 -28.98 21.62
CA LYS A 25 19.60 -28.68 22.73
C LYS A 25 19.79 -27.19 22.96
N LYS A 26 19.98 -26.41 21.89
CA LYS A 26 20.05 -24.93 21.99
C LYS A 26 18.77 -24.32 22.56
N TYR A 27 17.64 -25.00 22.43
CA TYR A 27 16.34 -24.56 22.90
C TYR A 27 15.92 -25.20 24.24
N GLY A 28 16.87 -25.82 24.96
CA GLY A 28 16.68 -26.28 26.33
C GLY A 28 16.18 -27.72 26.49
N VAL A 29 16.16 -28.52 25.42
CA VAL A 29 15.79 -29.95 25.46
C VAL A 29 17.05 -30.79 25.65
N ASP A 30 17.01 -31.80 26.53
CA ASP A 30 18.16 -32.69 26.69
C ASP A 30 18.39 -33.56 25.43
N GLU A 31 19.62 -34.06 25.26
CA GLU A 31 19.99 -34.80 24.05
C GLU A 31 19.20 -36.11 23.87
N ALA A 32 18.91 -36.81 24.96
CA ALA A 32 18.19 -38.08 24.92
C ALA A 32 16.71 -37.84 24.58
N GLU A 33 16.09 -36.85 25.22
CA GLU A 33 14.73 -36.40 24.93
C GLU A 33 14.62 -35.87 23.48
N ALA A 34 15.56 -35.04 23.02
CA ALA A 34 15.56 -34.55 21.64
C ALA A 34 15.64 -35.71 20.63
N ARG A 35 16.49 -36.70 20.88
CA ARG A 35 16.59 -37.89 20.03
C ARG A 35 15.29 -38.71 20.06
N GLU A 36 14.66 -38.86 21.22
CA GLU A 36 13.39 -39.57 21.37
C GLU A 36 12.27 -38.87 20.60
N ILE A 37 12.09 -37.56 20.79
CA ILE A 37 11.10 -36.72 20.11
C ILE A 37 11.28 -36.80 18.59
N LEU A 38 12.51 -36.63 18.09
CA LEU A 38 12.81 -36.66 16.65
C LEU A 38 12.59 -38.06 16.04
N THR A 39 12.95 -39.12 16.75
CA THR A 39 12.68 -40.49 16.31
C THR A 39 11.19 -40.78 16.25
N ARG A 40 10.45 -40.34 17.27
CA ARG A 40 9.00 -40.46 17.31
C ARG A 40 8.33 -39.64 16.21
N PHE A 41 8.85 -38.45 15.90
CA PHE A 41 8.38 -37.62 14.79
C PHE A 41 8.47 -38.34 13.46
N LEU A 42 9.64 -38.90 13.11
CA LEU A 42 9.83 -39.66 11.87
C LEU A 42 8.92 -40.88 11.78
N LYS A 43 8.75 -41.60 12.89
CA LYS A 43 7.86 -42.75 12.94
C LYS A 43 6.40 -42.33 12.70
N LEU A 44 5.94 -41.30 13.39
CA LEU A 44 4.56 -40.82 13.27
C LEU A 44 4.31 -40.19 11.89
N SER A 45 5.24 -39.42 11.34
CA SER A 45 5.07 -38.81 10.02
C SER A 45 4.89 -39.87 8.93
N GLY A 46 5.68 -40.95 8.98
CA GLY A 46 5.58 -42.05 8.02
C GLY A 46 4.40 -43.01 8.24
N THR A 47 3.75 -43.00 9.42
CA THR A 47 2.63 -43.90 9.75
C THR A 47 1.28 -43.20 9.83
N THR A 48 1.25 -41.87 9.85
CA THR A 48 0.01 -41.09 9.86
C THR A 48 -0.73 -41.31 8.53
N PRO A 49 -1.96 -41.84 8.55
CA PRO A 49 -2.67 -42.21 7.33
C PRO A 49 -3.13 -40.97 6.56
N MET A 50 -3.31 -41.14 5.24
CA MET A 50 -4.06 -40.15 4.45
C MET A 50 -5.48 -40.00 5.01
N PRO A 51 -6.03 -38.78 5.04
CA PRO A 51 -7.42 -38.60 5.45
C PRO A 51 -8.36 -39.44 4.60
N ALA A 52 -9.41 -40.00 5.21
CA ALA A 52 -10.35 -40.89 4.51
C ALA A 52 -10.99 -40.22 3.27
N VAL A 53 -11.20 -38.89 3.30
CA VAL A 53 -11.71 -38.13 2.14
C VAL A 53 -10.83 -38.26 0.90
N MET A 54 -9.52 -38.53 1.05
CA MET A 54 -8.61 -38.74 -0.06
C MET A 54 -8.93 -40.00 -0.88
N GLU A 55 -9.67 -40.97 -0.31
CA GLU A 55 -10.18 -42.13 -1.04
C GLU A 55 -11.16 -41.72 -2.15
N SER A 56 -11.83 -40.57 -2.00
CA SER A 56 -12.79 -40.06 -2.99
C SER A 56 -12.18 -39.81 -4.36
N PHE A 57 -10.86 -39.54 -4.42
CA PHE A 57 -10.13 -39.34 -5.68
C PHE A 57 -9.78 -40.66 -6.40
N ARG A 58 -10.02 -41.81 -5.74
CA ARG A 58 -9.89 -43.15 -6.33
C ARG A 58 -11.27 -43.78 -6.57
N ASP A 59 -12.21 -43.56 -5.65
CA ASP A 59 -13.61 -44.01 -5.71
C ASP A 59 -14.53 -42.83 -5.36
N GLU A 60 -15.19 -42.22 -6.34
CA GLU A 60 -16.04 -41.04 -6.10
C GLU A 60 -17.19 -41.32 -5.12
N HIS A 61 -17.66 -42.58 -5.02
CA HIS A 61 -18.73 -42.96 -4.10
C HIS A 61 -18.27 -42.97 -2.64
N ALA A 62 -16.95 -43.01 -2.39
CA ALA A 62 -16.40 -42.92 -1.03
C ALA A 62 -16.80 -41.60 -0.35
N LEU A 63 -16.98 -40.51 -1.09
CA LEU A 63 -17.33 -39.20 -0.55
C LEU A 63 -18.63 -39.20 0.26
N GLU A 64 -19.59 -40.07 -0.07
CA GLU A 64 -20.83 -40.25 0.70
C GLU A 64 -20.61 -40.93 2.04
N ARG A 65 -19.63 -41.84 2.11
CA ARG A 65 -19.33 -42.62 3.32
C ARG A 65 -18.42 -41.85 4.28
N VAL A 66 -17.37 -41.21 3.74
CA VAL A 66 -16.28 -40.65 4.55
C VAL A 66 -16.42 -39.15 4.82
N GLY A 67 -17.21 -38.45 4.02
CA GLY A 67 -17.39 -37.00 4.12
C GLY A 67 -16.11 -36.21 3.80
N VAL A 68 -16.01 -35.00 4.34
CA VAL A 68 -14.93 -34.02 4.04
C VAL A 68 -14.20 -33.50 5.29
N TYR A 69 -14.62 -33.94 6.46
CA TYR A 69 -14.13 -33.49 7.76
C TYR A 69 -13.18 -34.51 8.36
N THR A 70 -11.97 -34.08 8.67
CA THR A 70 -10.96 -34.91 9.34
C THR A 70 -10.82 -34.41 10.78
N ARG A 71 -11.13 -35.28 11.74
CA ARG A 71 -10.94 -34.98 13.17
C ARG A 71 -9.46 -35.01 13.51
N LYS A 72 -9.05 -34.12 14.42
CA LYS A 72 -7.73 -34.24 15.05
C LYS A 72 -7.60 -35.55 15.82
N ASP A 73 -6.38 -36.07 15.88
CA ASP A 73 -6.02 -37.21 16.71
C ASP A 73 -5.41 -36.68 18.02
N PRO A 74 -6.00 -36.97 19.19
CA PRO A 74 -5.50 -36.46 20.46
C PRO A 74 -4.04 -36.83 20.76
N ALA A 75 -3.62 -38.05 20.41
CA ALA A 75 -2.26 -38.54 20.67
C ALA A 75 -1.24 -37.89 19.74
N ILE A 76 -1.60 -37.68 18.47
CA ILE A 76 -0.78 -36.89 17.54
C ILE A 76 -0.73 -35.43 17.99
N ARG A 77 -1.86 -34.86 18.42
CA ARG A 77 -1.94 -33.48 18.93
C ARG A 77 -1.01 -33.30 20.12
N ASP A 78 -1.08 -34.16 21.13
CA ASP A 78 -0.24 -34.06 22.33
C ASP A 78 1.25 -34.21 21.99
N PHE A 79 1.58 -35.12 21.06
CA PHE A 79 2.93 -35.25 20.55
C PHE A 79 3.40 -34.00 19.79
N MET A 80 2.58 -33.45 18.89
CA MET A 80 2.93 -32.25 18.14
C MET A 80 3.09 -31.04 19.05
N VAL A 81 2.34 -30.96 20.15
CA VAL A 81 2.52 -29.92 21.17
C VAL A 81 3.89 -30.03 21.84
N GLN A 82 4.29 -31.25 22.21
CA GLN A 82 5.64 -31.51 22.75
C GLN A 82 6.73 -31.18 21.72
N PHE A 83 6.53 -31.57 20.46
CA PHE A 83 7.48 -31.36 19.38
C PHE A 83 7.69 -29.88 19.05
N LEU A 84 6.61 -29.10 18.99
CA LEU A 84 6.65 -27.68 18.61
C LEU A 84 7.05 -26.76 19.75
N GLY A 85 6.82 -27.15 21.01
CA GLY A 85 7.11 -26.34 22.20
C GLY A 85 8.52 -25.71 22.19
N PRO A 86 9.60 -26.48 21.99
CA PRO A 86 10.96 -25.92 21.93
C PRO A 86 11.16 -24.93 20.77
N LEU A 87 10.55 -25.21 19.62
CA LEU A 87 10.67 -24.40 18.39
C LEU A 87 9.86 -23.10 18.46
N LEU A 88 8.83 -23.06 19.31
CA LEU A 88 7.92 -21.92 19.51
C LEU A 88 8.06 -21.32 20.91
N SER A 89 9.17 -21.59 21.59
CA SER A 89 9.50 -21.06 22.92
C SER A 89 9.65 -19.53 22.95
N ASN A 90 9.99 -18.90 21.82
CA ASN A 90 10.13 -17.46 21.67
C ASN A 90 8.96 -16.85 20.88
N THR A 91 7.76 -16.91 21.46
CA THR A 91 6.53 -16.44 20.84
C THR A 91 5.96 -15.20 21.54
N VAL A 92 5.29 -14.36 20.75
CA VAL A 92 4.54 -13.20 21.25
C VAL A 92 3.13 -13.27 20.71
N ILE A 93 2.13 -13.16 21.59
CA ILE A 93 0.74 -13.00 21.20
C ILE A 93 0.29 -11.60 21.61
N GLU A 94 -0.09 -10.81 20.62
CA GLU A 94 -0.63 -9.45 20.77
C GLU A 94 -2.16 -9.50 20.60
N GLY A 95 -2.91 -8.61 21.26
CA GLY A 95 -4.37 -8.59 21.17
C GLY A 95 -5.09 -9.69 21.97
N LYS A 96 -4.44 -10.24 23.00
CA LYS A 96 -5.00 -11.30 23.88
C LYS A 96 -6.27 -10.85 24.58
N GLU A 97 -6.41 -9.55 24.85
CA GLU A 97 -7.58 -8.93 25.44
C GLU A 97 -8.87 -9.13 24.61
N ASN A 98 -8.74 -9.45 23.30
CA ASN A 98 -9.88 -9.75 22.43
C ASN A 98 -10.40 -11.19 22.59
N ILE A 99 -9.63 -12.10 23.19
CA ILE A 99 -9.96 -13.53 23.27
C ILE A 99 -11.22 -13.79 24.11
N PRO A 100 -11.41 -13.22 25.31
CA PRO A 100 -12.63 -13.46 26.09
C PRO A 100 -13.90 -13.04 25.35
N GLU A 101 -13.83 -11.93 24.59
CA GLU A 101 -14.93 -11.50 23.73
C GLU A 101 -15.20 -12.53 22.62
N ILE A 102 -14.15 -13.00 21.93
CA ILE A 102 -14.25 -14.07 20.92
C ILE A 102 -14.95 -15.31 21.49
N ILE A 103 -14.54 -15.78 22.68
CA ILE A 103 -15.15 -16.93 23.35
C ILE A 103 -16.64 -16.67 23.64
N SER A 104 -17.00 -15.47 24.08
CA SER A 104 -18.39 -15.11 24.40
C SER A 104 -19.35 -15.17 23.20
N LEU A 105 -18.81 -15.05 21.98
CA LEU A 105 -19.53 -15.07 20.70
C LEU A 105 -19.67 -16.49 20.12
N MET A 106 -18.80 -17.42 20.53
CA MET A 106 -18.79 -18.80 20.03
C MET A 106 -20.13 -19.50 20.28
N GLY A 107 -20.61 -20.22 19.27
CA GLY A 107 -21.90 -20.93 19.31
C GLY A 107 -23.14 -20.04 19.17
N LYS A 108 -23.02 -18.73 19.41
CA LYS A 108 -24.10 -17.75 19.19
C LYS A 108 -24.08 -17.18 17.76
N PHE A 109 -22.88 -16.95 17.25
CA PHE A 109 -22.64 -16.36 15.94
C PHE A 109 -21.80 -17.28 15.07
N PRO A 110 -22.03 -17.33 13.75
CA PRO A 110 -21.13 -18.01 12.84
C PRO A 110 -19.81 -17.23 12.75
N MET A 111 -18.70 -17.90 13.07
CA MET A 111 -17.38 -17.27 13.20
C MET A 111 -16.35 -17.86 12.24
N VAL A 112 -15.51 -16.98 11.68
CA VAL A 112 -14.40 -17.37 10.80
C VAL A 112 -13.14 -16.63 11.22
N LEU A 113 -12.05 -17.39 11.39
CA LEU A 113 -10.73 -16.83 11.60
C LEU A 113 -10.01 -16.74 10.26
N ILE A 114 -9.41 -15.58 9.96
CA ILE A 114 -8.63 -15.37 8.75
C ILE A 114 -7.20 -14.96 9.10
N SER A 115 -6.21 -15.45 8.35
CA SER A 115 -4.79 -15.17 8.57
C SER A 115 -4.03 -15.03 7.26
N ASN A 116 -2.94 -14.26 7.25
CA ASN A 116 -1.92 -14.41 6.19
C ASN A 116 -1.24 -15.80 6.26
N HIS A 117 -0.63 -16.21 5.15
CA HIS A 117 -0.13 -17.54 4.87
C HIS A 117 1.34 -17.48 4.42
N LEU A 118 2.24 -17.88 5.31
CA LEU A 118 3.69 -17.79 5.15
C LEU A 118 4.33 -19.17 4.99
N SER A 119 3.78 -20.19 5.64
CA SER A 119 4.44 -21.47 5.86
C SER A 119 3.46 -22.65 5.88
N HIS A 120 3.98 -23.87 5.71
CA HIS A 120 3.21 -25.08 6.00
C HIS A 120 2.95 -25.25 7.50
N MET A 121 3.71 -24.55 8.34
CA MET A 121 3.60 -24.60 9.80
C MET A 121 2.61 -23.58 10.37
N ASP A 122 1.95 -22.76 9.54
CA ASP A 122 1.08 -21.69 10.04
C ASP A 122 -0.05 -22.21 10.93
N ALA A 123 -0.79 -23.21 10.47
CA ALA A 123 -1.91 -23.75 11.24
C ALA A 123 -1.46 -24.47 12.54
N PRO A 124 -0.44 -25.36 12.52
CA PRO A 124 0.14 -25.89 13.75
C PRO A 124 0.70 -24.81 14.69
N ALA A 125 1.34 -23.76 14.18
CA ALA A 125 1.89 -22.68 14.99
C ALA A 125 0.79 -21.85 15.66
N ILE A 126 -0.26 -21.47 14.92
CA ILE A 126 -1.43 -20.78 15.49
C ILE A 126 -2.05 -21.62 16.61
N TYR A 127 -2.23 -22.93 16.38
CA TYR A 127 -2.76 -23.82 17.40
C TYR A 127 -1.84 -23.88 18.62
N GLN A 128 -0.53 -24.12 18.43
CA GLN A 128 0.46 -24.22 19.50
C GLN A 128 0.48 -22.95 20.36
N MET A 129 0.60 -21.78 19.73
CA MET A 129 0.71 -20.50 20.44
C MET A 129 -0.52 -20.24 21.31
N LEU A 130 -1.73 -20.46 20.79
CA LEU A 130 -2.96 -20.33 21.55
C LEU A 130 -3.11 -21.42 22.64
N TYR A 131 -2.64 -22.64 22.37
CA TYR A 131 -2.69 -23.75 23.31
C TYR A 131 -1.78 -23.54 24.52
N ASP A 132 -0.57 -23.02 24.29
CA ASP A 132 0.43 -22.72 25.31
C ASP A 132 0.01 -21.54 26.19
N GLU A 133 -0.65 -20.53 25.62
CA GLU A 133 -1.21 -19.40 26.37
C GLU A 133 -2.23 -19.83 27.43
N GLY A 134 -2.95 -20.94 27.21
CA GLY A 134 -3.88 -21.49 28.19
C GLY A 134 -5.23 -20.75 28.26
N GLY A 135 -6.01 -21.04 29.30
CA GLY A 135 -7.32 -20.40 29.54
C GLY A 135 -8.24 -20.37 28.32
N ASP A 136 -8.82 -19.21 28.05
CA ASP A 136 -9.69 -18.96 26.90
C ASP A 136 -8.96 -19.12 25.55
N ALA A 137 -7.65 -18.85 25.48
CA ALA A 137 -6.87 -19.04 24.26
C ALA A 137 -6.79 -20.53 23.89
N ARG A 138 -6.62 -21.42 24.88
CA ARG A 138 -6.66 -22.86 24.66
C ARG A 138 -8.05 -23.35 24.24
N THR A 139 -9.11 -22.76 24.80
CA THR A 139 -10.49 -23.02 24.35
C THR A 139 -10.69 -22.63 22.90
N LEU A 140 -10.17 -21.46 22.49
CA LEU A 140 -10.16 -21.00 21.11
C LEU A 140 -9.43 -22.01 20.21
N ALA A 141 -8.18 -22.37 20.54
CA ALA A 141 -7.37 -23.34 19.78
C ALA A 141 -8.12 -24.66 19.53
N ASN A 142 -8.76 -25.21 20.58
CA ASN A 142 -9.46 -26.49 20.51
C ASN A 142 -10.74 -26.49 19.65
N ASN A 143 -11.24 -25.30 19.29
CA ASN A 143 -12.44 -25.13 18.47
C ASN A 143 -12.15 -24.65 17.05
N LEU A 144 -10.87 -24.47 16.68
CA LEU A 144 -10.48 -24.16 15.31
C LEU A 144 -10.64 -25.39 14.40
N VAL A 145 -11.18 -25.15 13.21
CA VAL A 145 -11.24 -26.10 12.09
C VAL A 145 -10.61 -25.45 10.87
N PHE A 146 -9.45 -25.92 10.44
CA PHE A 146 -8.72 -25.32 9.32
C PHE A 146 -9.20 -25.85 7.97
N ILE A 147 -9.35 -24.95 7.01
CA ILE A 147 -9.51 -25.33 5.60
C ILE A 147 -8.14 -25.72 5.04
N ALA A 148 -8.02 -26.95 4.55
CA ALA A 148 -6.79 -27.50 4.02
C ALA A 148 -6.96 -27.96 2.57
N GLY A 149 -6.00 -27.61 1.72
CA GLY A 149 -5.94 -28.06 0.34
C GLY A 149 -5.53 -29.53 0.22
N ARG A 150 -5.98 -30.22 -0.84
CA ARG A 150 -5.59 -31.61 -1.15
C ARG A 150 -4.09 -31.89 -1.02
N LEU A 151 -3.27 -31.02 -1.63
CA LEU A 151 -1.81 -31.16 -1.66
C LEU A 151 -1.15 -30.98 -0.28
N ALA A 152 -1.83 -30.42 0.72
CA ALA A 152 -1.27 -30.24 2.05
C ALA A 152 -1.16 -31.58 2.82
N PHE A 153 -1.92 -32.60 2.41
CA PHE A 153 -1.90 -33.92 3.03
C PHE A 153 -0.89 -34.87 2.40
N GLU A 154 -0.33 -34.57 1.23
CA GLU A 154 0.61 -35.46 0.55
C GLU A 154 1.95 -35.59 1.30
N PRO A 155 2.61 -34.50 1.73
CA PRO A 155 3.86 -34.60 2.48
C PRO A 155 3.62 -35.09 3.91
N ASP A 156 4.34 -36.13 4.32
CA ASP A 156 4.25 -36.78 5.64
C ASP A 156 4.33 -35.78 6.81
N PHE A 157 5.27 -34.83 6.75
CA PHE A 157 5.47 -33.83 7.80
C PHE A 157 4.29 -32.87 7.94
N THR A 158 3.79 -32.36 6.81
CA THR A 158 2.64 -31.44 6.82
C THR A 158 1.39 -32.18 7.26
N ARG A 159 1.19 -33.42 6.78
CA ARG A 159 0.08 -34.29 7.17
C ARG A 159 0.07 -34.52 8.68
N LEU A 160 1.19 -34.89 9.29
CA LEU A 160 1.27 -35.09 10.75
C LEU A 160 0.82 -33.84 11.52
N GLY A 161 1.29 -32.66 11.11
CA GLY A 161 0.87 -31.39 11.70
C GLY A 161 -0.63 -31.10 11.52
N LEU A 162 -1.22 -31.48 10.39
CA LEU A 162 -2.66 -31.31 10.17
C LEU A 162 -3.53 -32.23 11.04
N TYR A 163 -3.02 -33.37 11.52
CA TYR A 163 -3.74 -34.22 12.49
C TYR A 163 -3.74 -33.68 13.92
N MET A 164 -2.97 -32.62 14.20
CA MET A 164 -3.05 -31.85 15.45
C MET A 164 -4.38 -31.08 15.59
N ILE A 165 -5.01 -30.77 14.44
CA ILE A 165 -6.11 -29.81 14.32
C ILE A 165 -7.25 -30.43 13.51
N ASP A 166 -8.48 -29.96 13.76
CA ASP A 166 -9.61 -30.38 12.96
C ASP A 166 -9.50 -29.74 11.56
N THR A 167 -9.80 -30.47 10.48
CA THR A 167 -9.66 -29.94 9.11
C THR A 167 -10.85 -30.22 8.21
N LEU A 168 -11.08 -29.32 7.24
CA LEU A 168 -12.01 -29.49 6.12
C LEU A 168 -11.22 -29.49 4.81
N LEU A 169 -11.40 -30.53 4.00
CA LEU A 169 -10.76 -30.60 2.69
C LEU A 169 -11.42 -29.62 1.71
N VAL A 170 -10.60 -28.83 1.00
CA VAL A 170 -11.05 -28.09 -0.19
C VAL A 170 -10.08 -28.32 -1.36
N CYS A 171 -10.61 -28.19 -2.56
CA CYS A 171 -9.85 -28.25 -3.80
C CYS A 171 -9.68 -26.83 -4.35
N SER A 172 -8.45 -26.43 -4.65
CA SER A 172 -8.15 -25.11 -5.20
C SER A 172 -8.50 -25.03 -6.69
N ARG A 173 -8.70 -23.83 -7.24
CA ARG A 173 -8.91 -23.65 -8.69
C ARG A 173 -7.75 -24.22 -9.51
N ARG A 174 -6.52 -24.06 -9.02
CA ARG A 174 -5.32 -24.60 -9.67
C ARG A 174 -5.32 -26.12 -9.70
N ASP A 175 -5.72 -26.76 -8.60
CA ASP A 175 -5.83 -28.22 -8.54
C ASP A 175 -6.87 -28.75 -9.54
N MET A 176 -7.99 -28.04 -9.71
CA MET A 176 -9.00 -28.38 -10.71
C MET A 176 -8.51 -28.15 -12.14
N SER A 177 -7.77 -27.08 -12.41
CA SER A 177 -7.21 -26.83 -13.75
C SER A 177 -6.15 -27.85 -14.13
N ASP A 178 -5.35 -28.29 -13.16
CA ASP A 178 -4.31 -29.29 -13.35
C ASP A 178 -4.93 -30.71 -13.50
N ASN A 179 -6.18 -30.91 -13.06
CA ASN A 179 -6.89 -32.19 -13.07
C ASN A 179 -8.33 -32.07 -13.62
N PRO A 180 -8.55 -31.72 -14.90
CA PRO A 180 -9.86 -31.42 -15.44
C PRO A 180 -10.84 -32.60 -15.36
N GLY A 181 -10.35 -33.84 -15.45
CA GLY A 181 -11.16 -35.06 -15.32
C GLY A 181 -11.77 -35.29 -13.94
N MET A 182 -11.29 -34.60 -12.90
CA MET A 182 -11.81 -34.70 -11.53
C MET A 182 -12.57 -33.45 -11.07
N ALA A 183 -12.84 -32.50 -11.98
CA ALA A 183 -13.42 -31.20 -11.64
C ALA A 183 -14.82 -31.30 -10.99
N ASP A 184 -15.66 -32.25 -11.44
CA ASP A 184 -16.99 -32.46 -10.86
C ASP A 184 -16.91 -32.95 -9.41
N LEU A 185 -16.10 -33.99 -9.15
CA LEU A 185 -15.83 -34.49 -7.81
C LEU A 185 -15.29 -33.38 -6.89
N MET A 186 -14.28 -32.63 -7.34
CA MET A 186 -13.70 -31.52 -6.58
C MET A 186 -14.73 -30.43 -6.27
N THR A 187 -15.65 -30.18 -7.19
CA THR A 187 -16.77 -29.26 -6.97
C THR A 187 -17.73 -29.80 -5.90
N ARG A 188 -18.08 -31.09 -5.95
CA ARG A 188 -18.90 -31.76 -4.92
C ARG A 188 -18.23 -31.72 -3.55
N ILE A 189 -16.91 -31.96 -3.47
CA ILE A 189 -16.12 -31.83 -2.23
C ILE A 189 -16.25 -30.40 -1.68
N ASN A 190 -15.99 -29.37 -2.48
CA ASN A 190 -16.09 -27.98 -2.04
C ASN A 190 -17.49 -27.59 -1.55
N MET A 191 -18.54 -28.02 -2.26
CA MET A 191 -19.93 -27.78 -1.82
C MET A 191 -20.24 -28.45 -0.48
N ARG A 192 -19.77 -29.69 -0.27
CA ARG A 192 -19.92 -30.39 1.01
C ARG A 192 -19.15 -29.71 2.12
N SER A 193 -17.91 -29.31 1.87
CA SER A 193 -17.07 -28.61 2.85
C SER A 193 -17.69 -27.28 3.27
N PHE A 194 -18.30 -26.55 2.34
CA PHE A 194 -19.06 -25.35 2.68
C PHE A 194 -20.26 -25.67 3.59
N ARG A 195 -21.10 -26.66 3.27
CA ARG A 195 -22.24 -27.05 4.11
C ARG A 195 -21.80 -27.57 5.49
N GLN A 196 -20.76 -28.40 5.53
CA GLN A 196 -20.18 -28.93 6.76
C GLN A 196 -19.65 -27.80 7.64
N SER A 197 -19.01 -26.79 7.05
CA SER A 197 -18.51 -25.62 7.79
C SER A 197 -19.64 -24.86 8.50
N GLN A 198 -20.81 -24.74 7.88
CA GLN A 198 -21.98 -24.11 8.50
C GLN A 198 -22.54 -24.95 9.66
N SER A 199 -22.52 -26.28 9.56
CA SER A 199 -22.91 -27.17 10.68
C SER A 199 -21.97 -27.00 11.86
N LEU A 200 -20.66 -27.07 11.60
CA LEU A 200 -19.63 -26.93 12.63
C LEU A 200 -19.71 -25.57 13.34
N GLN A 201 -20.00 -24.49 12.62
CA GLN A 201 -20.22 -23.17 13.21
C GLN A 201 -21.41 -23.12 14.17
N LYS A 202 -22.50 -23.85 13.88
CA LYS A 202 -23.63 -23.98 14.81
C LYS A 202 -23.26 -24.77 16.06
N GLU A 203 -22.29 -25.67 15.96
CA GLU A 203 -21.72 -26.42 17.08
C GLU A 203 -20.65 -25.62 17.85
N GLY A 204 -20.45 -24.34 17.51
CA GLY A 204 -19.50 -23.46 18.17
C GLY A 204 -18.05 -23.57 17.68
N LYS A 205 -17.81 -24.30 16.59
CA LYS A 205 -16.50 -24.34 15.93
C LYS A 205 -16.24 -23.05 15.14
N ILE A 206 -14.96 -22.70 15.01
CA ILE A 206 -14.50 -21.56 14.23
C ILE A 206 -13.77 -22.07 13.01
N ILE A 207 -14.22 -21.65 11.83
CA ILE A 207 -13.57 -22.05 10.57
C ILE A 207 -12.37 -21.14 10.35
N ALA A 208 -11.18 -21.70 10.23
CA ALA A 208 -9.93 -20.99 10.01
C ALA A 208 -9.50 -21.10 8.55
N ILE A 209 -9.19 -19.96 7.91
CA ILE A 209 -8.92 -19.87 6.47
C ILE A 209 -7.72 -18.98 6.20
N PHE A 210 -6.86 -19.42 5.29
CA PHE A 210 -5.83 -18.60 4.66
C PHE A 210 -6.37 -18.06 3.33
N PRO A 211 -6.85 -16.80 3.28
CA PRO A 211 -7.61 -16.29 2.16
C PRO A 211 -6.75 -16.01 0.92
N GLU A 212 -5.42 -15.99 1.07
CA GLU A 212 -4.44 -15.94 -0.02
C GLU A 212 -4.48 -17.17 -0.94
N GLY A 213 -5.00 -18.31 -0.46
CA GLY A 213 -5.13 -19.56 -1.22
C GLY A 213 -3.81 -20.27 -1.53
N THR A 214 -2.67 -19.58 -1.40
CA THR A 214 -1.31 -20.13 -1.45
C THR A 214 -0.40 -19.35 -0.51
N ARG A 215 0.70 -19.97 -0.10
CA ARG A 215 1.73 -19.32 0.74
C ARG A 215 2.44 -18.21 -0.02
N SER A 216 2.74 -17.12 0.67
CA SER A 216 3.57 -16.04 0.15
C SER A 216 5.05 -16.45 0.10
N ARG A 217 5.66 -16.34 -1.08
CA ARG A 217 7.11 -16.59 -1.25
C ARG A 217 7.99 -15.43 -0.77
N THR A 218 7.40 -14.26 -0.59
CA THR A 218 8.14 -13.03 -0.22
C THR A 218 7.87 -12.60 1.23
N GLY A 219 7.01 -13.34 1.95
CA GLY A 219 6.51 -12.95 3.26
C GLY A 219 5.52 -11.78 3.24
N LYS A 220 5.12 -11.32 2.04
CA LYS A 220 4.16 -10.23 1.83
C LYS A 220 2.76 -10.76 1.55
N LEU A 221 1.74 -10.05 2.01
CA LEU A 221 0.33 -10.36 1.73
C LEU A 221 0.07 -10.36 0.23
N ILE A 222 -0.44 -11.46 -0.30
CA ILE A 222 -0.84 -11.60 -1.71
C ILE A 222 -2.35 -11.42 -1.87
N LYS A 223 -2.80 -11.24 -3.12
CA LYS A 223 -4.22 -11.06 -3.42
C LYS A 223 -5.04 -12.26 -2.93
N PHE A 224 -6.13 -11.97 -2.23
CA PHE A 224 -7.03 -13.00 -1.71
C PHE A 224 -7.86 -13.62 -2.83
N VAL A 225 -8.18 -14.90 -2.69
CA VAL A 225 -8.98 -15.62 -3.68
C VAL A 225 -10.47 -15.35 -3.48
N ASP A 226 -11.13 -15.03 -4.59
CA ASP A 226 -12.56 -14.80 -4.73
C ASP A 226 -13.47 -15.77 -3.97
N THR A 227 -13.12 -17.05 -3.93
CA THR A 227 -13.95 -18.10 -3.33
C THR A 227 -14.09 -17.95 -1.81
N VAL A 228 -13.17 -17.22 -1.16
CA VAL A 228 -13.22 -16.94 0.29
C VAL A 228 -14.47 -16.16 0.67
N TYR A 229 -15.01 -15.34 -0.23
CA TYR A 229 -16.20 -14.53 0.03
C TYR A 229 -17.36 -15.33 0.65
N HIS A 230 -17.60 -16.55 0.16
CA HIS A 230 -18.68 -17.40 0.68
C HIS A 230 -18.46 -17.80 2.14
N TYR A 231 -17.21 -18.01 2.53
CA TYR A 231 -16.87 -18.34 3.90
C TYR A 231 -16.96 -17.13 4.82
N VAL A 232 -16.74 -15.91 4.36
CA VAL A 232 -16.68 -14.72 5.22
C VAL A 232 -17.96 -13.88 5.23
N ALA A 233 -18.80 -13.97 4.20
CA ALA A 233 -20.04 -13.21 4.13
C ALA A 233 -21.03 -13.64 5.23
N ASN A 234 -21.65 -12.64 5.87
CA ASN A 234 -22.66 -12.75 6.94
C ASN A 234 -22.15 -13.47 8.19
N LYS A 235 -20.90 -13.22 8.57
CA LYS A 235 -20.22 -13.88 9.70
C LYS A 235 -19.36 -12.90 10.48
N VAL A 236 -19.08 -13.27 11.72
CA VAL A 236 -18.10 -12.57 12.55
C VAL A 236 -16.71 -13.08 12.17
N ILE A 237 -15.85 -12.17 11.76
CA ILE A 237 -14.49 -12.44 11.32
C ILE A 237 -13.53 -12.13 12.46
N ILE A 238 -12.61 -13.05 12.72
CA ILE A 238 -11.48 -12.90 13.64
C ILE A 238 -10.24 -12.70 12.77
N PRO A 239 -9.80 -11.46 12.52
CA PRO A 239 -8.59 -11.21 11.76
C PRO A 239 -7.37 -11.47 12.65
N ILE A 240 -6.52 -12.40 12.24
CA ILE A 240 -5.22 -12.61 12.86
C ILE A 240 -4.10 -12.32 11.87
N ALA A 241 -2.93 -11.96 12.38
CA ALA A 241 -1.72 -11.86 11.58
C ALA A 241 -0.58 -12.65 12.20
N LEU A 242 0.19 -13.31 11.34
CA LEU A 242 1.27 -14.21 11.68
C LEU A 242 2.58 -13.70 11.09
N SER A 243 3.67 -13.82 11.83
CA SER A 243 5.03 -13.58 11.30
C SER A 243 6.04 -14.51 11.95
N GLY A 244 7.04 -14.95 11.19
CA GLY A 244 8.17 -15.76 11.67
C GLY A 244 7.99 -17.26 11.44
N THR A 245 6.79 -17.73 11.08
CA THR A 245 6.53 -19.17 10.85
C THR A 245 7.22 -19.74 9.61
N GLU A 246 7.64 -18.88 8.68
CA GLU A 246 8.50 -19.20 7.55
C GLU A 246 9.92 -19.64 7.97
N GLU A 247 10.36 -19.27 9.18
CA GLU A 247 11.70 -19.58 9.69
C GLU A 247 11.78 -20.94 10.40
N ILE A 248 10.63 -21.49 10.84
CA ILE A 248 10.55 -22.74 11.62
C ILE A 248 11.13 -23.91 10.84
N LEU A 249 10.76 -24.06 9.57
CA LEU A 249 11.28 -25.09 8.66
C LEU A 249 11.52 -24.44 7.29
N PRO A 250 12.75 -23.97 7.01
CA PRO A 250 13.08 -23.34 5.74
C PRO A 250 12.95 -24.33 4.58
N THR A 251 12.61 -23.86 3.38
CA THR A 251 12.25 -24.72 2.23
C THR A 251 13.40 -25.57 1.68
N ASN A 252 14.65 -25.25 2.04
CA ASN A 252 15.86 -25.87 1.50
C ASN A 252 16.58 -26.79 2.49
N THR A 253 15.99 -27.06 3.66
CA THR A 253 16.61 -27.90 4.69
C THR A 253 15.58 -28.63 5.54
N PHE A 254 15.98 -29.76 6.12
CA PHE A 254 15.19 -30.48 7.13
C PHE A 254 15.51 -30.04 8.57
N LEU A 255 16.25 -28.94 8.73
CA LEU A 255 16.58 -28.36 10.03
C LEU A 255 15.47 -27.42 10.51
N PHE A 256 14.95 -27.69 11.69
CA PHE A 256 14.05 -26.83 12.42
C PHE A 256 14.82 -25.75 13.18
N ASN A 257 14.32 -24.53 13.09
CA ASN A 257 14.82 -23.41 13.89
C ASN A 257 13.78 -23.02 14.93
N ALA A 258 14.24 -22.58 16.10
CA ALA A 258 13.38 -21.80 16.96
C ALA A 258 13.14 -20.47 16.27
N ALA A 259 11.88 -20.20 15.98
CA ALA A 259 11.49 -19.00 15.27
C ALA A 259 10.91 -18.00 16.25
N ARG A 260 11.26 -16.72 16.09
CA ARG A 260 10.59 -15.66 16.82
C ARG A 260 9.24 -15.39 16.17
N CYS A 261 8.23 -16.16 16.58
CA CYS A 261 6.90 -16.07 16.01
C CYS A 261 6.05 -15.03 16.73
N ARG A 262 5.28 -14.26 15.95
CA ARG A 262 4.29 -13.33 16.47
C ARG A 262 2.91 -13.65 15.89
N LEU A 263 1.92 -13.67 16.77
CA LEU A 263 0.50 -13.80 16.45
C LEU A 263 -0.21 -12.57 16.99
N SER A 264 -0.73 -11.71 16.11
CA SER A 264 -1.59 -10.60 16.49
C SER A 264 -3.05 -10.98 16.28
N ILE A 265 -3.89 -10.78 17.29
CA ILE A 265 -5.31 -11.08 17.28
C ILE A 265 -6.09 -9.76 17.25
N GLY A 266 -6.70 -9.45 16.11
CA GLY A 266 -7.53 -8.25 15.97
C GLY A 266 -8.92 -8.40 16.59
N LYS A 267 -9.64 -7.27 16.66
CA LYS A 267 -11.02 -7.24 17.13
C LYS A 267 -11.96 -8.01 16.21
N PRO A 268 -13.01 -8.65 16.74
CA PRO A 268 -14.03 -9.29 15.92
C PRO A 268 -14.74 -8.26 15.02
N VAL A 269 -14.95 -8.62 13.75
CA VAL A 269 -15.63 -7.78 12.76
C VAL A 269 -16.78 -8.53 12.10
N LEU A 270 -18.01 -8.04 12.22
CA LEU A 270 -19.14 -8.54 11.44
C LEU A 270 -19.01 -8.09 9.98
N VAL A 271 -19.03 -9.05 9.06
CA VAL A 271 -19.08 -8.80 7.61
C VAL A 271 -20.48 -9.12 7.09
N GLY A 272 -21.14 -8.15 6.46
CA GLY A 272 -22.47 -8.34 5.88
C GLY A 272 -23.59 -8.17 6.91
N LYS A 273 -24.62 -9.02 6.83
CA LYS A 273 -25.84 -8.92 7.66
C LYS A 273 -26.08 -10.20 8.45
N LEU A 274 -26.59 -10.05 9.67
CA LEU A 274 -27.16 -11.15 10.47
C LEU A 274 -28.69 -11.02 10.51
N PRO A 275 -29.42 -12.12 10.81
CA PRO A 275 -30.83 -12.06 11.16
C PRO A 275 -31.08 -11.06 12.30
N SER A 276 -32.21 -10.34 12.27
CA SER A 276 -32.50 -9.23 13.20
C SER A 276 -32.36 -9.61 14.67
N LYS A 277 -32.77 -10.84 15.05
CA LYS A 277 -32.64 -11.34 16.41
C LYS A 277 -31.18 -11.49 16.86
N GLN A 278 -30.33 -12.08 16.01
CA GLN A 278 -28.89 -12.20 16.29
C GLN A 278 -28.22 -10.82 16.30
N LEU A 279 -28.61 -9.92 15.40
CA LEU A 279 -28.04 -8.57 15.35
C LEU A 279 -28.31 -7.76 16.62
N ALA A 280 -29.46 -7.96 17.27
CA ALA A 280 -29.80 -7.32 18.54
C ALA A 280 -29.01 -7.87 19.74
N GLU A 281 -28.53 -9.11 19.64
CA GLU A 281 -27.72 -9.78 20.67
C GLU A 281 -26.21 -9.57 20.45
N LEU A 282 -25.80 -8.94 19.33
CA LEU A 282 -24.40 -8.71 19.00
C LEU A 282 -23.83 -7.55 19.84
N PRO A 283 -22.74 -7.77 20.60
CA PRO A 283 -22.11 -6.71 21.39
C PRO A 283 -21.67 -5.50 20.56
N ASP A 284 -21.79 -4.30 21.11
CA ASP A 284 -21.36 -3.04 20.46
C ASP A 284 -19.85 -2.97 20.21
N SER A 285 -19.07 -3.76 20.95
CA SER A 285 -17.62 -3.91 20.76
C SER A 285 -17.24 -4.62 19.46
N VAL A 286 -18.16 -5.40 18.86
CA VAL A 286 -17.95 -6.05 17.56
C VAL A 286 -18.09 -5.03 16.45
N GLN A 287 -16.98 -4.77 15.75
CA GLN A 287 -16.95 -3.82 14.64
C GLN A 287 -17.80 -4.32 13.47
N ARG A 288 -18.24 -3.42 12.59
CA ARG A 288 -19.07 -3.77 11.43
C ARG A 288 -18.45 -3.28 10.14
N LEU A 289 -18.21 -4.20 9.21
CA LEU A 289 -17.88 -3.87 7.84
C LEU A 289 -19.18 -3.60 7.07
N ASN A 290 -19.53 -2.31 6.97
CA ASN A 290 -20.68 -1.88 6.19
C ASN A 290 -20.37 -1.95 4.69
N ILE A 291 -21.16 -2.73 3.96
CA ILE A 291 -21.07 -2.84 2.50
C ILE A 291 -22.00 -1.79 1.89
N PRO A 292 -21.50 -0.73 1.23
CA PRO A 292 -22.35 0.29 0.64
C PRO A 292 -23.23 -0.27 -0.47
N ASN A 293 -24.42 0.31 -0.65
CA ASN A 293 -25.39 -0.17 -1.64
C ASN A 293 -24.93 0.05 -3.08
N ASN A 294 -24.14 1.11 -3.34
CA ASN A 294 -23.76 1.59 -4.66
C ASN A 294 -22.38 1.11 -5.14
N ILE A 295 -21.80 0.07 -4.54
CA ILE A 295 -20.55 -0.50 -5.02
C ILE A 295 -20.83 -1.51 -6.14
N PRO A 296 -20.15 -1.41 -7.31
CA PRO A 296 -20.31 -2.34 -8.43
C PRO A 296 -19.98 -3.79 -8.04
N ASP A 297 -18.84 -3.99 -7.36
CA ASP A 297 -18.40 -5.31 -6.89
C ASP A 297 -18.29 -5.38 -5.36
N LYS A 298 -19.40 -5.74 -4.72
CA LYS A 298 -19.48 -5.96 -3.26
C LYS A 298 -18.55 -7.06 -2.77
N LYS A 299 -18.28 -8.06 -3.60
CA LYS A 299 -17.46 -9.21 -3.24
C LYS A 299 -15.99 -8.79 -3.15
N GLN A 300 -15.49 -8.12 -4.18
CA GLN A 300 -14.14 -7.60 -4.20
C GLN A 300 -13.93 -6.57 -3.08
N PHE A 301 -14.91 -5.70 -2.83
CA PHE A 301 -14.88 -4.79 -1.68
C PHE A 301 -14.66 -5.52 -0.35
N VAL A 302 -15.44 -6.57 -0.06
CA VAL A 302 -15.27 -7.34 1.16
C VAL A 302 -13.87 -7.97 1.22
N ILE A 303 -13.43 -8.60 0.12
CA ILE A 303 -12.13 -9.26 0.05
C ILE A 303 -10.98 -8.30 0.36
N ASP A 304 -10.99 -7.10 -0.24
CA ASP A 304 -9.95 -6.12 -0.01
C ASP A 304 -9.98 -5.58 1.42
N ASN A 305 -11.15 -5.33 1.98
CA ASN A 305 -11.27 -4.92 3.38
C ASN A 305 -10.77 -6.01 4.35
N LEU A 306 -10.98 -7.28 4.04
CA LEU A 306 -10.40 -8.38 4.83
C LEU A 306 -8.88 -8.42 4.74
N ALA A 307 -8.31 -8.14 3.56
CA ALA A 307 -6.87 -8.06 3.39
C ALA A 307 -6.28 -6.89 4.21
N LEU A 308 -6.98 -5.75 4.23
CA LEU A 308 -6.62 -4.62 5.09
C LEU A 308 -6.72 -4.98 6.58
N LEU A 309 -7.74 -5.75 7.00
CA LEU A 309 -7.90 -6.22 8.39
C LEU A 309 -6.78 -7.17 8.85
N ILE A 310 -6.22 -7.99 7.96
CA ILE A 310 -5.03 -8.79 8.29
C ILE A 310 -3.78 -7.90 8.25
N GLY A 311 -3.66 -7.08 7.20
CA GLY A 311 -2.56 -6.15 7.01
C GLY A 311 -2.33 -5.27 8.23
N GLN A 312 -3.38 -4.78 8.89
CA GLN A 312 -3.25 -3.83 10.01
C GLN A 312 -2.38 -4.36 11.16
N ASN A 313 -2.30 -5.68 11.26
CA ASN A 313 -1.58 -6.42 12.27
C ASN A 313 -0.20 -6.91 11.78
N LEU A 314 0.17 -6.58 10.52
CA LEU A 314 1.45 -6.91 9.91
C LEU A 314 2.36 -5.68 9.81
N HIS A 315 3.68 -5.93 9.83
CA HIS A 315 4.67 -4.90 9.53
C HIS A 315 4.49 -4.34 8.10
N ARG A 316 4.69 -3.02 7.91
CA ARG A 316 4.44 -2.33 6.62
C ARG A 316 5.06 -2.96 5.38
N HIS A 317 6.27 -3.49 5.50
CA HIS A 317 6.96 -4.15 4.39
C HIS A 317 6.32 -5.48 3.97
N ARG A 318 5.43 -6.05 4.80
CA ARG A 318 4.69 -7.29 4.56
C ARG A 318 3.29 -7.05 3.97
N HIS A 319 2.88 -5.82 3.68
CA HIS A 319 1.54 -5.55 3.13
C HIS A 319 1.38 -5.91 1.64
N GLY A 320 2.48 -6.19 0.93
CA GLY A 320 2.42 -6.67 -0.45
C GLY A 320 1.76 -5.68 -1.41
N SER A 321 0.69 -6.10 -2.08
CA SER A 321 -0.14 -5.26 -2.96
C SER A 321 -1.14 -4.38 -2.19
N TYR A 322 -1.24 -4.55 -0.87
CA TYR A 322 -2.15 -3.81 0.01
C TYR A 322 -1.42 -2.72 0.81
N ARG A 323 -0.38 -2.09 0.24
CA ARG A 323 0.47 -1.08 0.91
C ARG A 323 -0.28 0.12 1.52
N ASN A 324 -1.54 0.29 1.17
CA ASN A 324 -2.42 1.33 1.71
C ASN A 324 -3.06 0.91 3.03
N LEU A 325 -2.27 0.67 4.08
CA LEU A 325 -2.83 0.58 5.43
C LEU A 325 -2.94 1.96 6.04
N TYR A 326 -4.11 2.55 5.82
CA TYR A 326 -4.59 3.86 6.26
C TYR A 326 -4.42 4.14 7.76
N GLN A 327 -3.23 4.48 8.23
CA GLN A 327 -3.10 5.46 9.31
C GLN A 327 -3.89 6.70 8.88
N GLY A 328 -5.09 6.86 9.42
CA GLY A 328 -5.85 8.09 9.29
C GLY A 328 -5.16 9.22 10.06
N ASP A 329 -5.89 10.30 10.32
CA ASP A 329 -5.49 11.33 11.29
C ASP A 329 -5.64 10.81 12.72
N VAL A 330 -4.99 9.70 13.05
CA VAL A 330 -5.00 9.15 14.39
C VAL A 330 -3.82 9.73 15.14
N THR A 331 -4.07 10.29 16.31
CA THR A 331 -3.03 10.65 17.29
C THR A 331 -2.20 9.44 17.72
N ASP A 332 -2.74 8.24 17.50
CA ASP A 332 -2.06 6.96 17.72
C ASP A 332 -1.48 6.41 16.41
N LEU A 333 -0.18 6.62 16.20
CA LEU A 333 0.58 6.13 15.06
C LEU A 333 0.63 4.58 14.98
N SER A 334 0.11 3.85 15.96
CA SER A 334 0.03 2.39 15.94
C SER A 334 -1.25 1.84 15.29
N ALA A 335 -2.27 2.67 15.08
CA ALA A 335 -3.58 2.23 14.59
C ALA A 335 -3.79 2.51 13.09
N ASN A 336 -4.15 1.47 12.33
CA ASN A 336 -4.67 1.62 10.97
C ASN A 336 -6.21 1.72 11.03
N ILE A 337 -6.80 2.69 10.32
CA ILE A 337 -8.24 2.93 10.21
C ILE A 337 -8.72 2.45 8.84
N LEU A 338 -9.87 1.79 8.76
CA LEU A 338 -10.50 1.49 7.46
C LEU A 338 -11.11 2.76 6.85
N ILE A 339 -10.76 3.09 5.60
CA ILE A 339 -11.44 4.18 4.89
C ILE A 339 -12.81 3.71 4.45
N HIS A 340 -13.82 4.37 4.99
CA HIS A 340 -15.20 4.22 4.56
C HIS A 340 -15.64 5.47 3.81
N ARG A 341 -16.59 5.30 2.90
CA ARG A 341 -17.36 6.43 2.38
C ARG A 341 -18.10 7.05 3.57
N ALA A 342 -17.77 8.30 3.90
CA ALA A 342 -18.46 9.02 4.96
C ALA A 342 -19.95 9.08 4.60
N PRO A 343 -20.86 8.63 5.48
CA PRO A 343 -22.29 8.67 5.19
C PRO A 343 -22.78 10.11 5.01
N ASP A 344 -22.19 11.05 5.77
CA ASP A 344 -22.46 12.49 5.71
C ASP A 344 -21.12 13.23 5.46
N PRO A 345 -20.68 13.37 4.20
CA PRO A 345 -19.48 14.14 3.88
C PRO A 345 -19.70 15.63 4.19
N VAL A 346 -18.70 16.26 4.79
CA VAL A 346 -18.66 17.70 5.08
C VAL A 346 -18.25 18.49 3.84
N GLU A 347 -17.36 17.94 3.02
CA GLU A 347 -16.90 18.55 1.77
C GLU A 347 -17.12 17.61 0.58
N ASP A 348 -17.55 18.17 -0.56
CA ASP A 348 -17.56 17.52 -1.87
C ASP A 348 -16.39 18.10 -2.68
N ILE A 349 -15.36 17.30 -2.88
CA ILE A 349 -14.12 17.71 -3.52
C ILE A 349 -14.11 17.22 -4.96
N LEU A 350 -13.94 18.15 -5.89
CA LEU A 350 -13.67 17.84 -7.29
C LEU A 350 -12.19 18.08 -7.59
N ILE A 351 -11.49 17.05 -8.05
CA ILE A 351 -10.14 17.13 -8.57
C ILE A 351 -10.22 17.10 -10.09
N ILE A 352 -9.72 18.13 -10.77
CA ILE A 352 -9.71 18.23 -12.22
C ILE A 352 -8.37 17.71 -12.71
N GLY A 353 -8.37 16.63 -13.50
CA GLY A 353 -7.15 16.01 -14.02
C GLY A 353 -6.67 14.82 -13.21
N ASN A 354 -6.31 13.74 -13.93
CA ASN A 354 -5.58 12.62 -13.37
C ASN A 354 -4.08 12.81 -13.62
N SER A 355 -3.43 13.61 -12.77
CA SER A 355 -1.98 13.63 -12.65
C SER A 355 -1.56 12.88 -11.38
N PRO A 356 -0.27 12.50 -11.23
CA PRO A 356 0.24 11.93 -9.99
C PRO A 356 -0.12 12.78 -8.75
N TYR A 357 -0.06 14.11 -8.89
CA TYR A 357 -0.49 15.05 -7.86
C TYR A 357 -2.00 15.02 -7.60
N GLY A 358 -2.84 14.86 -8.63
CA GLY A 358 -4.28 14.68 -8.46
C GLY A 358 -4.61 13.47 -7.59
N THR A 359 -4.07 12.30 -7.94
CA THR A 359 -4.33 11.05 -7.19
C THR A 359 -3.72 11.06 -5.79
N SER A 360 -2.49 11.57 -5.63
CA SER A 360 -1.88 11.67 -4.30
C SER A 360 -2.60 12.68 -3.39
N THR A 361 -3.09 13.79 -3.95
CA THR A 361 -3.92 14.76 -3.22
C THR A 361 -5.27 14.13 -2.81
N ALA A 362 -5.88 13.35 -3.69
CA ALA A 362 -7.08 12.58 -3.37
C ALA A 362 -6.82 11.62 -2.19
N ALA A 363 -5.66 10.93 -2.20
CA ALA A 363 -5.27 10.02 -1.13
C ALA A 363 -5.03 10.72 0.22
N ILE A 364 -4.44 11.93 0.22
CA ILE A 364 -4.30 12.77 1.43
C ILE A 364 -5.67 13.05 2.05
N LEU A 365 -6.64 13.40 1.21
CA LEU A 365 -7.97 13.81 1.64
C LEU A 365 -8.90 12.63 1.97
N ALA A 366 -8.59 11.42 1.51
CA ALA A 366 -9.50 10.28 1.58
C ALA A 366 -9.88 9.86 3.01
N ASN A 367 -9.03 10.11 4.00
CA ASN A 367 -9.32 9.84 5.42
C ASN A 367 -10.16 10.94 6.11
N LYS A 368 -10.48 12.01 5.40
CA LYS A 368 -11.31 13.12 5.90
C LYS A 368 -12.78 12.81 5.67
N LYS A 369 -13.67 13.59 6.29
CA LYS A 369 -15.13 13.50 6.07
C LYS A 369 -15.50 14.13 4.73
N VAL A 370 -15.03 13.56 3.63
CA VAL A 370 -15.16 14.12 2.28
C VAL A 370 -15.56 13.07 1.26
N GLN A 371 -16.25 13.52 0.21
CA GLN A 371 -16.45 12.76 -1.02
C GLN A 371 -15.55 13.35 -2.11
N ILE A 372 -14.82 12.50 -2.83
CA ILE A 372 -13.85 12.94 -3.85
C ILE A 372 -14.28 12.42 -5.21
N ARG A 373 -14.32 13.33 -6.20
CA ARG A 373 -14.47 12.99 -7.61
C ARG A 373 -13.25 13.47 -8.39
N ILE A 374 -12.65 12.60 -9.19
CA ILE A 374 -11.56 12.96 -10.11
C ILE A 374 -12.15 13.03 -11.53
N TYR A 375 -12.17 14.23 -12.09
CA TYR A 375 -12.68 14.48 -13.43
C TYR A 375 -11.61 14.23 -14.51
N ILE A 376 -11.96 13.38 -15.48
CA ILE A 376 -11.17 13.09 -16.67
C ILE A 376 -12.11 13.13 -17.89
N PRO A 377 -11.82 13.90 -18.96
CA PRO A 377 -12.66 13.98 -20.16
C PRO A 377 -12.45 12.75 -21.07
N ASP A 378 -12.55 11.55 -20.49
CA ASP A 378 -12.33 10.25 -21.14
C ASP A 378 -13.17 9.18 -20.43
N GLU A 379 -14.33 8.83 -20.99
CA GLU A 379 -15.25 7.87 -20.41
C GLU A 379 -14.66 6.45 -20.32
N GLU A 380 -13.89 6.02 -21.32
CA GLU A 380 -13.30 4.67 -21.33
C GLU A 380 -12.27 4.54 -20.20
N ARG A 381 -11.43 5.55 -20.03
CA ARG A 381 -10.44 5.61 -18.95
C ARG A 381 -11.11 5.65 -17.57
N VAL A 382 -12.17 6.45 -17.42
CA VAL A 382 -12.96 6.53 -16.18
C VAL A 382 -13.59 5.19 -15.82
N ASN A 383 -14.21 4.51 -16.79
CA ASN A 383 -14.82 3.19 -16.56
C ASN A 383 -13.78 2.17 -16.11
N ARG A 384 -12.65 2.09 -16.81
CA ARG A 384 -11.53 1.21 -16.47
C ARG A 384 -11.03 1.41 -15.04
N PHE A 385 -10.78 2.66 -14.64
CA PHE A 385 -10.30 2.96 -13.29
C PHE A 385 -11.32 2.69 -12.20
N ASN A 386 -12.61 2.94 -12.45
CA ASN A 386 -13.67 2.66 -11.49
C ASN A 386 -13.92 1.15 -11.34
N GLU A 387 -13.79 0.37 -12.42
CA GLU A 387 -13.89 -1.10 -12.36
C GLU A 387 -12.76 -1.72 -11.52
N SER A 388 -11.52 -1.27 -11.74
CA SER A 388 -10.36 -1.78 -11.00
C SER A 388 -10.18 -1.15 -9.61
N ASN A 389 -10.79 0.01 -9.39
CA ASN A 389 -10.55 0.90 -8.23
C ASN A 389 -9.06 1.28 -8.11
N LEU A 390 -8.43 1.57 -9.25
CA LEU A 390 -7.01 1.92 -9.38
C LEU A 390 -6.85 3.11 -10.31
N ASP A 391 -5.89 3.97 -10.01
CA ASP A 391 -5.28 4.82 -11.04
C ASP A 391 -4.24 3.97 -11.77
N GLU A 392 -4.67 3.23 -12.79
CA GLU A 392 -3.79 2.25 -13.46
C GLU A 392 -2.62 2.90 -14.20
N ASP A 393 -2.73 4.19 -14.53
CA ASP A 393 -1.72 4.88 -15.33
C ASP A 393 -0.55 5.37 -14.46
N HIS A 394 -0.78 5.76 -13.21
CA HIS A 394 0.27 6.25 -12.31
C HIS A 394 0.53 5.32 -11.13
N TYR A 395 -0.52 4.70 -10.60
CA TYR A 395 -0.50 3.95 -9.34
C TYR A 395 -1.19 2.58 -9.46
N PRO A 396 -0.79 1.71 -10.41
CA PRO A 396 -1.47 0.42 -10.69
C PRO A 396 -1.42 -0.58 -9.54
N LEU A 397 -0.62 -0.30 -8.50
CA LEU A 397 -0.49 -1.12 -7.30
C LEU A 397 -1.17 -0.52 -6.06
N PHE A 398 -1.75 0.68 -6.16
CA PHE A 398 -2.39 1.37 -5.03
C PHE A 398 -3.89 1.38 -5.20
N LYS A 399 -4.57 0.45 -4.51
CA LYS A 399 -6.02 0.45 -4.46
C LYS A 399 -6.53 1.76 -3.86
N LEU A 400 -7.38 2.46 -4.60
CA LEU A 400 -7.92 3.74 -4.17
C LEU A 400 -9.02 3.55 -3.12
N PRO A 401 -9.10 4.45 -2.14
CA PRO A 401 -10.18 4.50 -1.17
C PRO A 401 -11.59 4.56 -1.80
N PRO A 402 -12.61 3.96 -1.17
CA PRO A 402 -13.96 3.86 -1.73
C PRO A 402 -14.73 5.20 -1.82
N ASN A 403 -14.20 6.28 -1.25
CA ASN A 403 -14.74 7.64 -1.38
C ASN A 403 -14.06 8.45 -2.49
N ILE A 404 -13.17 7.85 -3.28
CA ILE A 404 -12.60 8.41 -4.51
C ILE A 404 -13.29 7.73 -5.68
N GLU A 405 -13.95 8.52 -6.52
CA GLU A 405 -14.62 8.06 -7.74
C GLU A 405 -14.07 8.85 -8.93
N PHE A 406 -13.85 8.20 -10.07
CA PHE A 406 -13.56 8.91 -11.32
C PHE A 406 -14.85 9.28 -12.04
N THR A 407 -14.87 10.40 -12.74
CA THR A 407 -16.03 10.85 -13.53
C THR A 407 -15.60 11.52 -14.83
N ALA A 408 -16.35 11.30 -15.90
CA ALA A 408 -16.25 12.06 -17.15
C ALA A 408 -17.38 13.08 -17.31
N ASP A 409 -18.33 13.12 -16.37
CA ASP A 409 -19.50 14.01 -16.41
C ASP A 409 -19.14 15.41 -15.87
N PRO A 410 -19.16 16.46 -16.70
CA PRO A 410 -18.94 17.83 -16.25
C PRO A 410 -19.97 18.32 -15.22
N GLY A 411 -21.18 17.75 -15.21
CA GLY A 411 -22.26 18.08 -14.27
C GLY A 411 -21.95 17.70 -12.81
N SER A 412 -21.02 16.77 -12.61
CA SER A 412 -20.55 16.34 -11.28
C SER A 412 -19.92 17.48 -10.46
N THR A 413 -19.50 18.56 -11.12
CA THR A 413 -18.96 19.79 -10.50
C THR A 413 -19.98 20.56 -9.65
N GLY A 414 -21.28 20.50 -9.95
CA GLY A 414 -22.28 21.43 -9.43
C GLY A 414 -22.51 21.35 -7.90
N LYS A 415 -22.03 20.29 -7.26
CA LYS A 415 -22.11 20.09 -5.79
C LYS A 415 -20.80 20.35 -5.08
N SER A 416 -19.73 20.69 -5.81
CA SER A 416 -18.38 20.74 -5.24
C SER A 416 -18.22 21.95 -4.33
N THR A 417 -17.84 21.69 -3.08
CA THR A 417 -17.50 22.73 -2.11
C THR A 417 -16.05 23.19 -2.28
N ILE A 418 -15.18 22.34 -2.83
CA ILE A 418 -13.78 22.64 -3.15
C ILE A 418 -13.45 22.08 -4.54
N ILE A 419 -12.72 22.87 -5.33
CA ILE A 419 -12.16 22.45 -6.62
C ILE A 419 -10.64 22.41 -6.50
N ILE A 420 -10.04 21.32 -6.93
CA ILE A 420 -8.59 21.13 -6.97
C ILE A 420 -8.18 21.04 -8.44
N GLN A 421 -7.33 21.98 -8.85
CA GLN A 421 -6.72 21.98 -10.17
C GLN A 421 -5.47 21.09 -10.14
N ALA A 422 -5.57 19.92 -10.77
CA ALA A 422 -4.50 18.93 -10.88
C ALA A 422 -4.12 18.62 -12.34
N VAL A 423 -4.62 19.38 -13.31
CA VAL A 423 -4.26 19.26 -14.73
C VAL A 423 -2.86 19.81 -14.96
N ARG A 424 -2.06 19.13 -15.80
CA ARG A 424 -0.72 19.60 -16.16
C ARG A 424 -0.80 20.87 -17.02
N PRO A 425 0.21 21.76 -17.01
CA PRO A 425 0.07 23.05 -17.69
C PRO A 425 -0.14 22.94 -19.21
N TRP A 426 0.31 21.86 -19.86
CA TRP A 426 0.07 21.59 -21.30
C TRP A 426 -1.25 20.86 -21.60
N GLU A 427 -2.06 20.55 -20.60
CA GLU A 427 -3.32 19.80 -20.74
C GLU A 427 -4.56 20.67 -20.47
N LEU A 428 -4.41 21.93 -20.06
CA LEU A 428 -5.53 22.79 -19.62
C LEU A 428 -6.68 22.86 -20.63
N ASP A 429 -6.36 23.05 -21.91
CA ASP A 429 -7.34 23.17 -22.99
C ASP A 429 -8.13 21.89 -23.26
N GLN A 430 -7.66 20.74 -22.80
CA GLN A 430 -8.41 19.48 -22.91
C GLN A 430 -9.52 19.37 -21.86
N TYR A 431 -9.38 20.08 -20.73
CA TYR A 431 -10.26 19.95 -19.56
C TYR A 431 -11.20 21.15 -19.38
N TYR A 432 -10.63 22.36 -19.32
CA TYR A 432 -11.36 23.54 -18.86
C TYR A 432 -12.49 24.05 -19.76
N PRO A 433 -12.44 23.91 -21.11
CA PRO A 433 -13.56 24.30 -21.96
C PRO A 433 -14.89 23.61 -21.59
N GLN A 434 -14.83 22.36 -21.13
CA GLN A 434 -16.00 21.53 -20.81
C GLN A 434 -16.55 21.83 -19.41
N LEU A 435 -15.70 22.32 -18.50
CA LEU A 435 -16.04 22.56 -17.10
C LEU A 435 -16.38 24.02 -16.80
N LYS A 436 -16.03 24.97 -17.68
CA LYS A 436 -16.17 26.40 -17.45
C LYS A 436 -17.55 26.80 -16.93
N ALA A 437 -18.60 26.40 -17.63
CA ALA A 437 -19.97 26.78 -17.29
C ALA A 437 -20.43 26.26 -15.93
N THR A 438 -19.97 25.07 -15.53
CA THR A 438 -20.42 24.42 -14.30
C THR A 438 -19.57 24.85 -13.09
N ILE A 439 -18.27 25.08 -13.25
CA ILE A 439 -17.40 25.68 -12.22
C ILE A 439 -17.86 27.11 -11.87
N GLN A 440 -18.37 27.86 -12.84
CA GLN A 440 -18.92 29.21 -12.60
C GLN A 440 -20.18 29.20 -11.73
N GLN A 441 -20.88 28.08 -11.61
CA GLN A 441 -22.06 27.94 -10.75
C GLN A 441 -21.69 27.65 -9.28
N THR A 442 -20.42 27.31 -9.01
CA THR A 442 -19.93 27.06 -7.64
C THR A 442 -19.24 28.30 -7.08
N SER A 443 -19.20 28.41 -5.75
CA SER A 443 -18.51 29.48 -5.03
C SER A 443 -17.24 29.01 -4.30
N GLY A 444 -16.97 27.71 -4.31
CA GLY A 444 -15.85 27.10 -3.57
C GLY A 444 -14.47 27.54 -4.06
N PRO A 445 -13.42 27.40 -3.23
CA PRO A 445 -12.06 27.71 -3.64
C PRO A 445 -11.58 26.81 -4.78
N ILE A 446 -10.70 27.36 -5.62
CA ILE A 446 -9.98 26.64 -6.68
C ILE A 446 -8.51 26.56 -6.26
N ILE A 447 -8.06 25.35 -5.93
CA ILE A 447 -6.74 25.10 -5.34
C ILE A 447 -5.83 24.46 -6.38
N ASN A 448 -4.81 25.17 -6.84
CA ASN A 448 -3.80 24.60 -7.73
C ASN A 448 -2.78 23.77 -6.93
N VAL A 449 -2.60 22.50 -7.33
CA VAL A 449 -1.61 21.58 -6.73
C VAL A 449 -0.48 21.20 -7.69
N VAL A 450 -0.56 21.63 -8.96
CA VAL A 450 0.44 21.33 -9.99
C VAL A 450 1.36 22.52 -10.19
N LYS A 451 2.62 22.23 -10.53
CA LYS A 451 3.70 23.19 -10.68
C LYS A 451 4.09 23.30 -12.16
N GLY A 452 4.39 24.51 -12.62
CA GLY A 452 4.93 24.75 -13.95
C GLY A 452 4.34 25.97 -14.64
N PHE A 453 4.97 26.38 -15.73
CA PHE A 453 4.49 27.45 -16.59
C PHE A 453 3.58 26.89 -17.68
N THR A 454 2.65 27.68 -18.18
CA THR A 454 1.84 27.31 -19.36
C THR A 454 2.48 27.86 -20.63
N SER A 455 2.04 27.38 -21.80
CA SER A 455 2.46 27.95 -23.09
C SER A 455 1.68 29.22 -23.48
N SER A 456 0.83 29.72 -22.58
CA SER A 456 0.05 30.92 -22.80
C SER A 456 0.92 32.17 -22.60
N PRO A 457 0.49 33.34 -23.12
CA PRO A 457 1.18 34.60 -22.87
C PRO A 457 1.10 35.08 -21.40
N HIS A 458 0.37 34.37 -20.53
CA HIS A 458 0.27 34.70 -19.10
C HIS A 458 1.21 33.84 -18.26
N GLY A 459 1.51 32.63 -18.73
CA GLY A 459 2.61 31.81 -18.24
C GLY A 459 2.34 31.04 -16.95
N LEU A 460 1.28 31.30 -16.19
CA LEU A 460 0.93 30.53 -14.99
C LEU A 460 -0.46 29.93 -15.09
N ILE A 461 -0.65 28.76 -14.47
CA ILE A 461 -1.92 28.02 -14.49
C ILE A 461 -3.07 28.88 -13.99
N LEU A 462 -2.94 29.52 -12.82
CA LEU A 462 -4.02 30.35 -12.28
C LEU A 462 -4.26 31.63 -13.08
N ASP A 463 -3.24 32.17 -13.74
CA ASP A 463 -3.43 33.31 -14.65
C ASP A 463 -4.26 32.90 -15.87
N ASP A 464 -4.10 31.68 -16.37
CA ASP A 464 -4.92 31.12 -17.46
C ASP A 464 -6.35 30.84 -17.01
N LEU A 465 -6.51 30.30 -15.79
CA LEU A 465 -7.81 30.12 -15.15
C LEU A 465 -8.58 31.44 -15.06
N GLU A 466 -7.92 32.54 -14.73
CA GLU A 466 -8.52 33.86 -14.72
C GLU A 466 -8.77 34.41 -16.14
N LYS A 467 -7.72 34.54 -16.95
CA LYS A 467 -7.74 35.36 -18.17
C LYS A 467 -8.35 34.66 -19.37
N ILE A 468 -8.19 33.34 -19.47
CA ILE A 468 -8.71 32.53 -20.59
C ILE A 468 -10.08 31.96 -20.22
N TYR A 469 -10.20 31.39 -19.03
CA TYR A 469 -11.42 30.68 -18.63
C TYR A 469 -12.40 31.55 -17.81
N GLY A 470 -11.98 32.72 -17.31
CA GLY A 470 -12.88 33.69 -16.67
C GLY A 470 -13.29 33.30 -15.24
N PHE A 471 -12.44 32.57 -14.51
CA PHE A 471 -12.70 32.25 -13.11
C PHE A 471 -12.28 33.40 -12.19
N ASN A 472 -13.02 33.59 -11.11
CA ASN A 472 -12.78 34.69 -10.17
C ASN A 472 -11.51 34.45 -9.33
N PRO A 473 -10.48 35.31 -9.43
CA PRO A 473 -9.21 35.13 -8.71
C PRO A 473 -9.35 35.20 -7.18
N ALA A 474 -10.43 35.78 -6.65
CA ALA A 474 -10.72 35.78 -5.20
C ALA A 474 -10.93 34.37 -4.63
N ARG A 475 -11.18 33.37 -5.50
CA ARG A 475 -11.35 31.96 -5.13
C ARG A 475 -10.04 31.18 -5.13
N PHE A 476 -8.95 31.76 -5.60
CA PHE A 476 -7.72 31.01 -5.87
C PHE A 476 -6.92 30.73 -4.60
N ALA A 477 -6.39 29.51 -4.56
CA ALA A 477 -5.38 29.09 -3.60
C ALA A 477 -4.35 28.20 -4.29
N VAL A 478 -3.18 28.07 -3.68
CA VAL A 478 -2.08 27.23 -4.19
C VAL A 478 -1.54 26.43 -3.03
N LEU A 479 -1.37 25.13 -3.26
CA LEU A 479 -0.74 24.20 -2.34
C LEU A 479 0.53 23.69 -3.00
N ALA A 480 1.70 24.07 -2.46
CA ALA A 480 3.00 23.70 -3.02
C ALA A 480 4.02 23.43 -1.92
N GLY A 481 5.00 22.57 -2.19
CA GLY A 481 6.05 22.24 -1.24
C GLY A 481 6.98 21.16 -1.75
N ALA A 482 8.01 20.86 -0.96
CA ALA A 482 9.02 19.84 -1.24
C ALA A 482 8.44 18.44 -1.01
N ASN A 483 7.94 17.82 -2.07
CA ASN A 483 7.37 16.47 -2.01
C ASN A 483 7.37 15.80 -3.39
N TYR A 484 7.29 14.47 -3.36
CA TYR A 484 7.05 13.64 -4.54
C TYR A 484 5.71 12.91 -4.35
N PRO A 485 4.83 12.91 -5.36
CA PRO A 485 3.55 12.19 -5.31
C PRO A 485 3.68 10.73 -4.87
N ASP A 486 4.70 10.03 -5.38
CA ASP A 486 4.93 8.61 -5.05
C ASP A 486 5.30 8.44 -3.57
N GLN A 487 6.09 9.36 -3.03
CA GLN A 487 6.44 9.35 -1.62
C GLN A 487 5.25 9.71 -0.71
N ILE A 488 4.32 10.54 -1.18
CA ILE A 488 3.04 10.79 -0.50
C ILE A 488 2.18 9.52 -0.50
N MET A 489 2.10 8.81 -1.64
CA MET A 489 1.38 7.53 -1.74
C MET A 489 2.00 6.46 -0.84
N GLU A 490 3.32 6.48 -0.68
CA GLU A 490 4.07 5.64 0.27
C GLU A 490 4.03 6.13 1.72
N ARG A 491 3.42 7.29 1.97
CA ARG A 491 3.28 7.95 3.29
C ARG A 491 4.57 8.29 3.98
N LYS A 492 5.57 8.66 3.19
CA LYS A 492 6.75 9.34 3.71
C LYS A 492 6.36 10.74 4.14
N ILE A 493 7.08 11.24 5.15
CA ILE A 493 6.89 12.60 5.67
C ILE A 493 6.99 13.58 4.50
N SER A 494 5.94 14.37 4.30
CA SER A 494 5.84 15.37 3.24
C SER A 494 5.35 16.69 3.80
N GLY A 495 5.78 17.80 3.19
CA GLY A 495 5.38 19.14 3.59
C GLY A 495 4.71 19.89 2.45
N PHE A 496 3.68 20.67 2.78
CA PHE A 496 3.10 21.66 1.89
C PHE A 496 2.97 23.01 2.58
N GLU A 497 3.06 24.06 1.78
CA GLU A 497 2.60 25.40 2.11
C GLU A 497 1.37 25.76 1.30
N ILE A 498 0.49 26.53 1.92
CA ILE A 498 -0.71 27.05 1.28
C ILE A 498 -0.80 28.58 1.38
N ALA A 499 -1.09 29.20 0.24
CA ALA A 499 -1.49 30.60 0.12
C ALA A 499 -2.83 30.69 -0.62
N ALA A 500 -3.64 31.68 -0.29
CA ALA A 500 -4.93 31.92 -0.92
C ALA A 500 -5.20 33.41 -1.06
N THR A 501 -5.83 33.82 -2.16
CA THR A 501 -6.20 35.22 -2.41
C THR A 501 -7.10 35.76 -1.29
N ASN A 502 -7.93 34.87 -0.72
CA ASN A 502 -8.62 35.10 0.56
C ASN A 502 -7.87 34.38 1.70
N PRO A 503 -7.09 35.10 2.53
CA PRO A 503 -6.30 34.52 3.60
C PRO A 503 -7.12 33.82 4.69
N ASP A 504 -8.42 34.14 4.82
CA ASP A 504 -9.28 33.56 5.86
C ASP A 504 -9.50 32.05 5.65
N MET A 505 -9.32 31.56 4.42
CA MET A 505 -9.44 30.13 4.11
C MET A 505 -8.16 29.35 4.40
N VAL A 506 -7.01 30.01 4.56
CA VAL A 506 -5.70 29.36 4.63
C VAL A 506 -5.63 28.38 5.79
N ASP A 507 -6.13 28.75 6.97
CA ASP A 507 -6.09 27.89 8.15
C ASP A 507 -7.04 26.68 8.02
N HIS A 508 -8.20 26.85 7.36
CA HIS A 508 -9.11 25.74 7.06
C HIS A 508 -8.46 24.75 6.11
N LEU A 509 -7.93 25.24 4.98
CA LEU A 509 -7.31 24.40 3.97
C LEU A 509 -6.03 23.73 4.51
N ALA A 510 -5.21 24.44 5.28
CA ALA A 510 -4.02 23.85 5.91
C ALA A 510 -4.38 22.68 6.83
N ARG A 511 -5.45 22.80 7.63
CA ARG A 511 -5.95 21.68 8.46
C ARG A 511 -6.53 20.55 7.63
N LEU A 512 -7.25 20.87 6.55
CA LEU A 512 -7.87 19.89 5.68
C LEU A 512 -6.82 18.99 5.00
N PHE A 513 -5.72 19.58 4.49
CA PHE A 513 -4.63 18.85 3.83
C PHE A 513 -3.56 18.29 4.78
N SER A 514 -3.63 18.56 6.09
CA SER A 514 -2.69 18.01 7.05
C SER A 514 -3.12 16.61 7.51
N THR A 515 -2.19 15.66 7.57
CA THR A 515 -2.40 14.31 8.09
C THR A 515 -1.29 13.91 9.05
N GLY A 516 -1.28 12.66 9.55
CA GLY A 516 -0.18 12.13 10.35
C GLY A 516 1.19 12.08 9.65
N TYR A 517 1.23 12.19 8.31
CA TYR A 517 2.46 12.14 7.51
C TYR A 517 2.61 13.30 6.52
N VAL A 518 1.54 14.08 6.28
CA VAL A 518 1.60 15.29 5.46
C VAL A 518 1.39 16.50 6.35
N PHE A 519 2.38 17.36 6.46
CA PHE A 519 2.30 18.58 7.26
C PHE A 519 2.04 19.77 6.34
N THR A 520 0.81 20.29 6.37
CA THR A 520 0.45 21.48 5.60
C THR A 520 0.42 22.70 6.51
N ARG A 521 1.12 23.76 6.13
CA ARG A 521 1.19 25.01 6.89
C ARG A 521 0.88 26.24 6.03
N PRO A 522 0.53 27.39 6.62
CA PRO A 522 0.46 28.65 5.89
C PRO A 522 1.82 29.00 5.26
N ALA A 523 1.81 29.52 4.03
CA ALA A 523 2.99 30.15 3.44
C ALA A 523 3.40 31.40 4.23
N ASN A 524 4.66 31.82 4.11
CA ASN A 524 5.19 33.02 4.78
C ASN A 524 4.33 34.27 4.50
N ASN A 525 3.84 34.40 3.26
CA ASN A 525 2.81 35.37 2.90
C ASN A 525 1.53 34.64 2.52
N ARG A 526 0.52 34.69 3.40
CA ARG A 526 -0.74 33.95 3.28
C ARG A 526 -1.55 34.29 2.02
N ASP A 527 -1.40 35.52 1.52
CA ASP A 527 -2.11 36.08 0.37
C ASP A 527 -1.31 35.96 -0.95
N ASP A 528 -0.05 35.51 -0.90
CA ASP A 528 0.85 35.52 -2.06
C ASP A 528 0.75 34.24 -2.90
N VAL A 529 -0.46 34.02 -3.45
CA VAL A 529 -0.77 32.92 -4.39
C VAL A 529 0.22 32.89 -5.56
N ARG A 530 0.61 34.07 -6.07
CA ARG A 530 1.52 34.19 -7.20
C ARG A 530 2.94 33.76 -6.83
N GLY A 531 3.48 34.23 -5.70
CA GLY A 531 4.80 33.84 -5.21
C GLY A 531 4.92 32.34 -4.96
N VAL A 532 3.90 31.72 -4.36
CA VAL A 532 3.88 30.26 -4.12
C VAL A 532 3.88 29.46 -5.45
N GLN A 533 3.11 29.88 -6.46
CA GLN A 533 3.17 29.25 -7.80
C GLN A 533 4.55 29.39 -8.45
N LEU A 534 5.13 30.58 -8.39
CA LEU A 534 6.42 30.88 -8.99
C LEU A 534 7.55 30.07 -8.36
N GLY A 535 7.54 29.88 -7.04
CA GLY A 535 8.52 29.02 -6.36
C GLY A 535 8.54 27.60 -6.92
N GLY A 536 7.35 27.00 -7.04
CA GLY A 536 7.19 25.66 -7.62
C GLY A 536 7.49 25.58 -9.11
N ALA A 537 7.19 26.63 -9.89
CA ALA A 537 7.40 26.65 -11.34
C ALA A 537 8.88 26.87 -11.71
N LEU A 538 9.56 27.83 -11.07
CA LEU A 538 10.94 28.19 -11.36
C LEU A 538 11.94 27.10 -10.95
N LYS A 539 11.67 26.37 -9.86
CA LYS A 539 12.61 25.37 -9.33
C LYS A 539 13.03 24.30 -10.36
N ASN A 540 12.12 23.91 -11.26
CA ASN A 540 12.39 22.87 -12.27
C ASN A 540 13.34 23.37 -13.37
N ILE A 541 13.34 24.67 -13.66
CA ILE A 541 14.33 25.29 -14.55
C ILE A 541 15.73 25.22 -13.94
N TYR A 542 15.85 25.48 -12.63
CA TYR A 542 17.13 25.36 -11.94
C TYR A 542 17.57 23.90 -11.75
N ALA A 543 16.63 22.96 -11.65
CA ALA A 543 16.95 21.53 -11.68
C ALA A 543 17.61 21.13 -13.00
N LEU A 544 17.09 21.59 -14.15
CA LEU A 544 17.76 21.42 -15.46
C LEU A 544 19.18 22.00 -15.44
N GLY A 545 19.35 23.22 -14.90
CA GLY A 545 20.66 23.86 -14.79
C GLY A 545 21.67 23.08 -13.95
N ILE A 546 21.23 22.54 -12.81
CA ILE A 546 22.07 21.66 -11.98
C ILE A 546 22.40 20.37 -12.72
N GLY A 547 21.45 19.76 -13.40
CA GLY A 547 21.68 18.57 -14.23
C GLY A 547 22.75 18.82 -15.30
N LEU A 548 22.63 19.93 -16.03
CA LEU A 548 23.60 20.30 -17.06
C LEU A 548 25.01 20.53 -16.47
N LEU A 549 25.12 21.19 -15.31
CA LEU A 549 26.40 21.40 -14.62
C LEU A 549 27.01 20.07 -14.12
N ASP A 550 26.17 19.20 -13.57
CA ASP A 550 26.57 17.90 -13.05
C ASP A 550 27.13 17.02 -14.15
N GLY A 551 26.36 16.81 -15.22
CA GLY A 551 26.80 16.04 -16.39
C GLY A 551 28.04 16.65 -17.06
N TYR A 552 28.17 17.98 -17.07
CA TYR A 552 29.35 18.65 -17.61
C TYR A 552 30.61 18.36 -16.77
N TYR A 553 30.51 18.49 -15.46
CA TYR A 553 31.63 18.21 -14.56
C TYR A 553 32.01 16.74 -14.56
N GLU A 554 31.02 15.83 -14.53
CA GLU A 554 31.30 14.40 -14.62
C GLU A 554 32.02 14.05 -15.93
N LYS A 555 31.54 14.56 -17.08
CA LYS A 555 32.10 14.28 -18.40
C LYS A 555 33.54 14.82 -18.57
N ASN A 556 33.83 16.01 -18.04
CA ASN A 556 35.10 16.70 -18.32
C ASN A 556 36.14 16.62 -17.19
N LEU A 557 35.71 16.53 -15.93
CA LEU A 557 36.59 16.49 -14.76
C LEU A 557 36.54 15.14 -14.03
N GLY A 558 35.45 14.39 -14.19
CA GLY A 558 35.20 13.16 -13.46
C GLY A 558 35.02 13.36 -11.95
N GLY A 559 34.65 12.29 -11.25
CA GLY A 559 34.49 12.29 -9.80
C GLY A 559 33.20 12.97 -9.30
N ASN A 560 33.07 13.09 -7.98
CA ASN A 560 31.89 13.65 -7.33
C ASN A 560 31.89 15.19 -7.44
N SER A 561 30.79 15.76 -7.94
CA SER A 561 30.55 17.19 -8.15
C SER A 561 29.80 17.88 -6.99
N ASP A 562 29.45 17.16 -5.92
CA ASP A 562 28.58 17.59 -4.82
C ASP A 562 28.98 18.97 -4.28
N ASN A 563 30.26 19.16 -3.91
CA ASN A 563 30.73 20.43 -3.36
C ASN A 563 30.45 21.61 -4.30
N SER A 564 30.74 21.44 -5.59
CA SER A 564 30.51 22.45 -6.62
C SER A 564 29.03 22.76 -6.78
N LEU A 565 28.18 21.73 -6.84
CA LEU A 565 26.73 21.91 -6.99
C LEU A 565 26.10 22.57 -5.76
N PHE A 566 26.55 22.22 -4.54
CA PHE A 566 26.12 22.89 -3.31
C PHE A 566 26.59 24.35 -3.25
N HIS A 567 27.78 24.69 -3.76
CA HIS A 567 28.18 26.10 -3.89
C HIS A 567 27.25 26.89 -4.83
N VAL A 568 26.79 26.26 -5.92
CA VAL A 568 25.83 26.88 -6.86
C VAL A 568 24.43 27.03 -6.25
N SER A 569 24.06 26.22 -5.25
CA SER A 569 22.74 26.24 -4.59
C SER A 569 22.32 27.63 -4.09
N ASN A 570 23.25 28.37 -3.48
CA ASN A 570 22.98 29.72 -2.98
C ASN A 570 22.68 30.70 -4.14
N ARG A 571 23.38 30.55 -5.27
CA ARG A 571 23.15 31.39 -6.45
C ARG A 571 21.80 31.10 -7.08
N ILE A 572 21.45 29.83 -7.30
CA ILE A 572 20.16 29.48 -7.92
C ILE A 572 18.99 29.91 -7.04
N PHE A 573 19.13 29.85 -5.70
CA PHE A 573 18.10 30.34 -4.80
C PHE A 573 17.93 31.87 -4.88
N ARG A 574 19.05 32.62 -4.97
CA ARG A 574 18.99 34.07 -5.18
C ARG A 574 18.34 34.41 -6.52
N GLU A 575 18.74 33.76 -7.62
CA GLU A 575 18.13 34.02 -8.92
C GLU A 575 16.64 33.65 -8.95
N LEU A 576 16.24 32.54 -8.33
CA LEU A 576 14.84 32.15 -8.20
C LEU A 576 14.04 33.24 -7.48
N THR A 577 14.58 33.76 -6.38
CA THR A 577 13.95 34.84 -5.60
C THR A 577 13.84 36.13 -6.42
N GLU A 578 14.91 36.52 -7.13
CA GLU A 578 14.92 37.74 -7.95
C GLU A 578 14.01 37.64 -9.19
N LEU A 579 14.00 36.50 -9.88
CA LEU A 579 13.08 36.24 -11.00
C LEU A 579 11.64 36.19 -10.51
N GLY A 580 11.36 35.43 -9.45
CA GLY A 580 10.04 35.32 -8.87
C GLY A 580 9.49 36.66 -8.39
N THR A 581 10.35 37.49 -7.80
CA THR A 581 9.97 38.87 -7.40
C THR A 581 9.69 39.75 -8.61
N ALA A 582 10.54 39.70 -9.64
CA ALA A 582 10.31 40.45 -10.87
C ALA A 582 9.02 40.04 -11.60
N LEU A 583 8.62 38.77 -11.45
CA LEU A 583 7.37 38.23 -11.96
C LEU A 583 6.16 38.48 -11.05
N GLY A 584 6.32 39.15 -9.90
CA GLY A 584 5.23 39.62 -9.05
C GLY A 584 4.98 38.83 -7.75
N GLY A 585 5.88 37.93 -7.35
CA GLY A 585 5.86 37.30 -6.01
C GLY A 585 6.53 38.16 -4.94
N LYS A 586 6.27 37.88 -3.66
CA LYS A 586 6.95 38.54 -2.53
C LYS A 586 8.25 37.78 -2.19
N PRO A 587 9.40 38.47 -2.01
CA PRO A 587 10.70 37.81 -1.75
C PRO A 587 10.68 36.79 -0.61
N SER A 588 10.04 37.14 0.52
CA SER A 588 9.96 36.29 1.71
C SER A 588 9.12 35.02 1.51
N THR A 589 8.27 34.95 0.48
CA THR A 589 7.53 33.72 0.12
C THR A 589 8.48 32.62 -0.33
N PHE A 590 9.56 32.97 -1.02
CA PHE A 590 10.51 31.99 -1.56
C PHE A 590 11.37 31.33 -0.47
N GLU A 591 11.44 31.90 0.73
CA GLU A 591 12.15 31.31 1.87
C GLU A 591 11.43 30.08 2.46
N GLY A 592 10.16 29.86 2.08
CA GLY A 592 9.32 28.75 2.55
C GLY A 592 9.53 27.41 1.85
N LEU A 593 8.66 26.44 2.16
CA LEU A 593 8.62 25.11 1.56
C LEU A 593 8.40 25.15 0.06
N SER A 594 7.59 26.09 -0.46
CA SER A 594 7.30 26.20 -1.90
C SER A 594 8.43 26.79 -2.72
N GLY A 595 9.41 27.44 -2.08
CA GLY A 595 10.57 28.03 -2.73
C GLY A 595 11.85 27.26 -2.41
N LEU A 596 12.52 27.62 -1.31
CA LEU A 596 13.82 27.09 -0.92
C LEU A 596 13.81 25.57 -0.80
N THR A 597 12.89 25.00 -0.02
CA THR A 597 12.93 23.56 0.23
C THR A 597 12.61 22.75 -1.02
N ASP A 598 11.62 23.17 -1.82
CA ASP A 598 11.26 22.48 -3.06
C ASP A 598 12.34 22.63 -4.14
N LEU A 599 13.03 23.77 -4.18
CA LEU A 599 14.23 23.97 -5.00
C LEU A 599 15.34 22.97 -4.61
N MET A 600 15.67 22.88 -3.32
CA MET A 600 16.70 21.97 -2.85
C MET A 600 16.34 20.50 -3.16
N LEU A 601 15.08 20.10 -2.96
CA LEU A 601 14.62 18.76 -3.31
C LEU A 601 14.76 18.48 -4.81
N SER A 602 14.38 19.42 -5.67
CA SER A 602 14.48 19.24 -7.12
C SER A 602 15.91 19.25 -7.66
N CYS A 603 16.80 20.05 -7.06
CA CYS A 603 18.18 20.17 -7.50
C CYS A 603 19.09 19.07 -6.95
N PHE A 604 18.77 18.48 -5.80
CA PHE A 604 19.65 17.53 -5.11
C PHE A 604 18.99 16.20 -4.78
N GLY A 605 17.68 16.07 -4.98
CA GLY A 605 16.95 14.82 -4.86
C GLY A 605 17.26 13.84 -6.01
N GLN A 606 17.17 12.54 -5.70
CA GLN A 606 17.41 11.46 -6.66
C GLN A 606 16.27 11.31 -7.68
N ASP A 607 15.04 11.68 -7.32
CA ASP A 607 13.84 11.43 -8.13
C ASP A 607 13.46 12.62 -9.05
N SER A 608 14.39 13.53 -9.34
CA SER A 608 14.13 14.74 -10.13
C SER A 608 14.31 14.49 -11.63
N HIS A 609 13.21 14.40 -12.38
CA HIS A 609 13.23 14.19 -13.83
C HIS A 609 13.92 15.34 -14.59
N ASP A 610 13.69 16.58 -14.20
CA ASP A 610 14.31 17.74 -14.84
C ASP A 610 15.84 17.79 -14.61
N ARG A 611 16.31 17.40 -13.42
CA ARG A 611 17.75 17.27 -13.18
C ARG A 611 18.35 16.16 -14.04
N GLN A 612 17.72 14.99 -14.05
CA GLN A 612 18.18 13.86 -14.86
C GLN A 612 18.22 14.21 -16.34
N TYR A 613 17.19 14.89 -16.85
CA TYR A 613 17.16 15.36 -18.23
C TYR A 613 18.33 16.28 -18.55
N GLY A 614 18.59 17.29 -17.70
CA GLY A 614 19.72 18.20 -17.88
C GLY A 614 21.06 17.47 -17.93
N HIS A 615 21.24 16.48 -17.05
CA HIS A 615 22.42 15.63 -17.05
C HIS A 615 22.57 14.84 -18.36
N ASP A 616 21.52 14.12 -18.75
CA ASP A 616 21.50 13.26 -19.94
C ASP A 616 21.66 14.06 -21.24
N PHE A 617 21.28 15.33 -21.23
CA PHE A 617 21.47 16.25 -22.35
C PHE A 617 22.95 16.44 -22.68
N ILE A 618 23.83 16.52 -21.66
CA ILE A 618 25.29 16.67 -21.85
C ILE A 618 25.92 15.44 -22.52
N TYR A 619 25.35 14.26 -22.27
CA TYR A 619 25.76 13.00 -22.86
C TYR A 619 25.12 12.75 -24.23
N GLY A 620 24.17 13.58 -24.66
CA GLY A 620 23.44 13.40 -25.92
C GLY A 620 22.48 12.21 -25.89
N ILE A 621 22.05 11.78 -24.70
CA ILE A 621 21.14 10.64 -24.49
C ILE A 621 19.76 11.04 -23.97
N ALA A 622 19.53 12.34 -23.77
CA ALA A 622 18.23 12.86 -23.38
C ALA A 622 17.18 12.60 -24.47
N ASP A 623 16.00 12.15 -24.05
CA ASP A 623 14.87 11.91 -24.94
C ASP A 623 14.36 13.25 -25.55
N PRO A 624 14.40 13.44 -26.88
CA PRO A 624 13.96 14.68 -27.51
C PRO A 624 12.45 14.94 -27.33
N ASP A 625 11.65 13.89 -27.11
CA ASP A 625 10.20 13.98 -26.95
C ASP A 625 9.76 14.13 -25.48
N HIS A 626 10.73 14.18 -24.54
CA HIS A 626 10.45 14.34 -23.12
C HIS A 626 9.68 15.64 -22.84
N LYS A 627 8.61 15.54 -22.06
CA LYS A 627 7.84 16.69 -21.57
C LYS A 627 7.98 16.79 -20.06
N SER A 628 8.50 17.92 -19.61
CA SER A 628 8.62 18.25 -18.18
C SER A 628 8.22 19.70 -17.91
N PRO A 629 7.83 20.03 -16.66
CA PRO A 629 7.58 21.41 -16.27
C PRO A 629 8.80 22.32 -16.45
N GLY A 630 10.03 21.82 -16.24
CA GLY A 630 11.24 22.61 -16.46
C GLY A 630 11.47 22.96 -17.93
N LEU A 631 11.30 21.99 -18.84
CA LEU A 631 11.47 22.20 -20.29
C LEU A 631 10.43 23.17 -20.85
N MET A 632 9.17 23.03 -20.42
CA MET A 632 8.12 23.97 -20.81
C MET A 632 8.38 25.35 -20.20
N GLY A 633 8.78 25.40 -18.92
CA GLY A 633 9.13 26.63 -18.22
C GLY A 633 10.22 27.41 -18.93
N ILE A 634 11.34 26.79 -19.26
CA ILE A 634 12.46 27.50 -19.87
C ILE A 634 12.18 27.97 -21.30
N ARG A 635 11.28 27.29 -22.04
CA ARG A 635 10.85 27.72 -23.38
C ARG A 635 10.01 28.99 -23.35
N HIS A 636 9.17 29.17 -22.33
CA HIS A 636 8.20 30.28 -22.26
C HIS A 636 8.58 31.38 -21.26
N LEU A 637 9.55 31.15 -20.37
CA LEU A 637 10.04 32.18 -19.45
C LEU A 637 10.50 33.47 -20.17
N PRO A 638 11.18 33.43 -21.33
CA PRO A 638 11.54 34.64 -22.08
C PRO A 638 10.35 35.49 -22.57
N ASP A 639 9.16 34.89 -22.72
CA ASP A 639 7.94 35.60 -23.11
C ASP A 639 7.41 36.48 -21.95
N LEU A 640 7.79 36.15 -20.72
CA LEU A 640 7.35 36.82 -19.49
C LEU A 640 8.39 37.81 -18.97
N ILE A 641 9.68 37.50 -19.13
CA ILE A 641 10.77 38.31 -18.60
C ILE A 641 12.05 38.15 -19.43
N GLN A 642 12.77 39.25 -19.63
CA GLN A 642 14.08 39.21 -20.28
C GLN A 642 15.11 38.49 -19.40
N LEU A 643 15.66 37.38 -19.92
CA LEU A 643 16.73 36.62 -19.28
C LEU A 643 18.10 37.27 -19.53
N ASP A 644 18.41 38.32 -18.77
CA ASP A 644 19.74 38.93 -18.74
C ASP A 644 20.78 37.95 -18.15
N PRO A 645 21.80 37.50 -18.92
CA PRO A 645 22.81 36.57 -18.43
C PRO A 645 23.69 37.10 -17.29
N GLU A 646 23.80 38.42 -17.09
CA GLU A 646 24.57 38.97 -15.96
C GLU A 646 23.76 38.90 -14.66
N LYS A 647 22.43 39.01 -14.75
CA LYS A 647 21.52 38.92 -13.60
C LYS A 647 21.10 37.48 -13.28
N TYR A 648 20.73 36.73 -14.32
CA TYR A 648 20.19 35.37 -14.26
C TYR A 648 21.08 34.35 -15.02
N PRO A 649 22.39 34.24 -14.71
CA PRO A 649 23.33 33.43 -15.49
C PRO A 649 22.93 31.97 -15.58
N VAL A 650 22.33 31.38 -14.54
CA VAL A 650 21.91 29.97 -14.61
C VAL A 650 20.72 29.80 -15.54
N ALA A 651 19.61 30.52 -15.30
CA ALA A 651 18.42 30.40 -16.14
C ALA A 651 18.72 30.75 -17.62
N ALA A 652 19.49 31.82 -17.86
CA ALA A 652 19.90 32.21 -19.22
C ALA A 652 20.74 31.13 -19.91
N SER A 653 21.60 30.42 -19.16
CA SER A 653 22.43 29.33 -19.70
C SER A 653 21.61 28.09 -20.02
N VAL A 654 20.63 27.72 -19.17
CA VAL A 654 19.69 26.62 -19.47
C VAL A 654 18.93 26.92 -20.77
N HIS A 655 18.42 28.14 -20.93
CA HIS A 655 17.76 28.56 -22.16
C HIS A 655 18.71 28.52 -23.37
N ALA A 656 19.92 29.03 -23.23
CA ALA A 656 20.94 29.02 -24.28
C ALA A 656 21.28 27.59 -24.77
N VAL A 657 21.42 26.64 -23.85
CA VAL A 657 21.80 25.26 -24.18
C VAL A 657 20.61 24.46 -24.71
N ILE A 658 19.51 24.42 -23.95
CA ILE A 658 18.39 23.50 -24.25
C ILE A 658 17.50 24.05 -25.37
N VAL A 659 17.23 25.36 -25.39
CA VAL A 659 16.28 25.97 -26.34
C VAL A 659 17.00 26.53 -27.56
N GLN A 660 18.09 27.27 -27.35
CA GLN A 660 18.84 27.89 -28.46
C GLN A 660 19.92 26.99 -29.06
N GLN A 661 20.17 25.81 -28.48
CA GLN A 661 21.18 24.85 -28.92
C GLN A 661 22.57 25.46 -29.13
N LYS A 662 22.94 26.41 -28.26
CA LYS A 662 24.29 26.99 -28.26
C LYS A 662 25.32 25.97 -27.81
N ASP A 663 26.57 26.19 -28.23
CA ASP A 663 27.71 25.35 -27.89
C ASP A 663 27.85 25.17 -26.36
N ILE A 664 27.76 23.92 -25.90
CA ILE A 664 27.72 23.56 -24.48
C ILE A 664 29.01 23.98 -23.78
N GLU A 665 30.18 23.69 -24.38
CA GLU A 665 31.49 24.00 -23.79
C GLU A 665 31.65 25.50 -23.55
N ARG A 666 31.27 26.30 -24.54
CA ARG A 666 31.27 27.76 -24.42
C ARG A 666 30.34 28.25 -23.32
N VAL A 667 29.07 27.81 -23.31
CA VAL A 667 28.09 28.28 -22.31
C VAL A 667 28.52 27.86 -20.90
N MET A 668 29.06 26.66 -20.73
CA MET A 668 29.57 26.17 -19.45
C MET A 668 30.82 26.92 -18.96
N THR A 669 31.68 27.34 -19.88
CA THR A 669 32.81 28.21 -19.53
C THR A 669 32.33 29.60 -19.10
N GLU A 670 31.34 30.16 -19.81
CA GLU A 670 30.76 31.46 -19.50
C GLU A 670 30.04 31.47 -18.14
N ILE A 671 29.24 30.44 -17.83
CA ILE A 671 28.55 30.35 -16.53
C ILE A 671 29.55 30.23 -15.38
N VAL A 672 30.59 29.40 -15.48
CA VAL A 672 31.63 29.30 -14.44
C VAL A 672 32.34 30.64 -14.23
N SER A 673 32.66 31.35 -15.32
CA SER A 673 33.28 32.68 -15.26
C SER A 673 32.37 33.71 -14.56
N ARG A 674 31.07 33.71 -14.88
CA ARG A 674 30.10 34.59 -14.22
C ARG A 674 29.91 34.23 -12.75
N LEU A 675 29.83 32.95 -12.42
CA LEU A 675 29.68 32.46 -11.05
C LEU A 675 30.85 32.88 -10.14
N ARG A 676 32.07 33.05 -10.67
CA ARG A 676 33.24 33.56 -9.91
C ARG A 676 33.14 35.02 -9.47
N ARG A 677 32.30 35.83 -10.11
CA ARG A 677 32.20 37.29 -9.85
C ARG A 677 31.29 37.63 -8.68
N PHE A 678 30.61 36.64 -8.10
CA PHE A 678 29.63 36.77 -7.04
C PHE A 678 30.02 35.87 -5.87
#